data_AF-A0A0H2XWH6-F1
#
_entry.id   AF-A0A0H2XWH6-F1
#
_cell.length_a   1.000
_cell.length_b   1.000
_cell.length_c   1.000
_cell.angle_alpha   90.00
_cell.angle_beta   90.00
_cell.angle_gamma   90.00
#
_symmetry.space_group_name_H-M   'P 1'
#
loop_
_entity.id
_entity.type
_entity.pdbx_description
1 polymer ?
#
loop_
_entity_poly.entity_id
_entity_poly.type
_entity_poly.pdbx_seq_one_letter_code
_entity_poly.pdbx_strand_id
1 'polypeptide(L)'
;MRLRRRVGRGAHLVARAEVRLHVDLDRLAAVAVLGDFGAVLALFVEARRAADIGEVHFRRDFGARPVDLAEIGQAGGFVGLGPGLRVGVRRAAGGVSDAGGGKRDGSGDENERLHDESPVNPPILANTARHPAPPCAGAAIKAAGFRGNVVGSDEVMKMKNDLSRRHRVLSPESPSVEAFDDPIAAVARLSAIYDTNTGFLRDAFARYRRHEAITEHVRACYPFVRIRTDVNTHVDSRRSYGFVAGPGVFETTVTRPDLFANYYREQLRLLAKNHHVKIEIGVSSQPIPIHFAFPEGIHLEGELDRDRLLAMRDIFDTPDLSYLDDRIVNGTFEPAPGEPHPLALFTAARVDFSLHRLRHYTATSPTHFQNYVLYTNYQFYIDEFVKLGRTMMTESDDPEVRAYRSEYSAFVEPGDVVTYNANLGGEPAEGTAPPRLPQMPAYHLKRADGSGITMVNIGVGPSNAKTITDHIAVLRPHAWVMLGHCAGLRNTQRLGDYVLAHGYVREDHVLDADLPLWVPIPALAEVQLALERGVAEVTRLEGVELKRVMRTGTVASVDNRNWELRDHREPVQRLSQSRAIALDMESATIAANGFRFRVPYGTLLCVSDKPLHGELKLPGMADTFYRGQVDQHLQIGVKAMEILRTNGLDKLHSRKLRSFAEVAFQ
;
A
#
# COMPACT_ATOMS: atom_id res chain seq x y z
N MET A 1 58.02 -15.29 -11.98
CA MET A 1 59.32 -15.93 -12.30
C MET A 1 60.01 -15.13 -13.42
N ARG A 2 61.33 -14.89 -13.34
CA ARG A 2 62.13 -14.51 -14.53
C ARG A 2 62.02 -15.63 -15.57
N LEU A 3 61.86 -15.26 -16.84
CA LEU A 3 61.76 -16.16 -17.99
C LEU A 3 63.02 -17.02 -18.21
N ARG A 4 62.84 -18.25 -18.70
CA ARG A 4 63.63 -18.82 -19.80
C ARG A 4 62.76 -19.68 -20.73
N ARG A 5 62.92 -19.45 -22.04
CA ARG A 5 62.28 -20.14 -23.19
C ARG A 5 62.72 -21.62 -23.31
N ARG A 6 61.83 -22.51 -23.75
CA ARG A 6 61.85 -23.13 -25.11
C ARG A 6 60.77 -24.24 -25.28
N VAL A 7 60.07 -24.14 -26.42
CA VAL A 7 59.63 -25.19 -27.37
C VAL A 7 58.64 -26.28 -26.89
N GLY A 8 57.41 -26.18 -27.41
CA GLY A 8 56.80 -27.21 -28.26
C GLY A 8 56.05 -28.40 -27.61
N ARG A 9 54.71 -28.39 -27.84
CA ARG A 9 53.73 -29.50 -27.88
C ARG A 9 53.44 -30.29 -26.59
N GLY A 10 52.14 -30.44 -26.30
CA GLY A 10 51.60 -31.61 -25.59
C GLY A 10 50.96 -31.31 -24.24
N ALA A 11 49.63 -31.43 -24.21
CA ALA A 11 48.76 -31.92 -23.14
C ALA A 11 49.23 -31.94 -21.66
N HIS A 12 48.38 -31.32 -20.84
CA HIS A 12 48.03 -31.62 -19.44
C HIS A 12 49.11 -31.67 -18.35
N LEU A 13 49.02 -30.73 -17.39
CA LEU A 13 49.07 -31.07 -15.97
C LEU A 13 48.30 -30.01 -15.15
N VAL A 14 47.26 -30.46 -14.44
CA VAL A 14 46.52 -29.68 -13.44
C VAL A 14 47.36 -29.65 -12.16
N ALA A 15 47.76 -28.45 -11.71
CA ALA A 15 48.32 -28.25 -10.37
C ALA A 15 47.41 -27.29 -9.60
N ARG A 16 46.67 -27.82 -8.62
CA ARG A 16 45.98 -27.03 -7.60
C ARG A 16 47.02 -26.57 -6.58
N ALA A 17 47.19 -25.26 -6.42
CA ALA A 17 47.89 -24.67 -5.29
C ALA A 17 46.86 -24.16 -4.28
N GLU A 18 46.84 -24.74 -3.09
CA GLU A 18 46.04 -24.28 -1.95
C GLU A 18 46.90 -23.28 -1.17
N VAL A 19 46.55 -22.00 -1.17
CA VAL A 19 47.20 -20.98 -0.33
C VAL A 19 46.33 -20.77 0.91
N ARG A 20 46.81 -21.21 2.08
CA ARG A 20 46.19 -20.87 3.36
C ARG A 20 46.83 -19.61 3.91
N LEU A 21 46.03 -18.55 4.00
CA LEU A 21 46.37 -17.35 4.76
C LEU A 21 45.93 -17.56 6.22
N HIS A 22 46.89 -17.68 7.12
CA HIS A 22 46.65 -17.60 8.56
C HIS A 22 46.60 -16.12 8.94
N VAL A 23 45.43 -15.63 9.33
CA VAL A 23 45.29 -14.31 9.96
C VAL A 23 45.19 -14.55 11.47
N ASP A 24 46.16 -14.02 12.20
CA ASP A 24 46.21 -14.02 13.65
C ASP A 24 45.21 -12.98 14.19
N LEU A 25 44.08 -13.46 14.70
CA LEU A 25 42.94 -12.62 15.12
C LEU A 25 43.21 -11.87 16.44
N ASP A 26 44.23 -12.25 17.21
CA ASP A 26 44.52 -11.62 18.51
C ASP A 26 45.31 -10.30 18.38
N ARG A 27 45.85 -9.99 17.19
CA ARG A 27 46.52 -8.71 16.89
C ARG A 27 45.65 -7.71 16.12
N LEU A 28 44.40 -8.05 15.85
CA LEU A 28 43.39 -7.14 15.27
C LEU A 28 42.54 -6.46 16.36
N ALA A 29 42.96 -6.55 17.62
CA ALA A 29 42.47 -5.71 18.70
C ALA A 29 43.24 -4.37 18.70
N ALA A 30 42.50 -3.27 18.49
CA ALA A 30 42.97 -1.89 18.44
C ALA A 30 43.71 -1.46 17.16
N VAL A 31 42.95 -1.17 16.09
CA VAL A 31 42.62 0.19 15.62
C VAL A 31 41.51 0.02 14.57
N ALA A 32 40.28 -0.11 15.04
CA ALA A 32 39.07 0.11 14.23
C ALA A 32 38.20 1.12 14.97
N VAL A 33 38.79 2.28 15.22
CA VAL A 33 38.08 3.51 15.54
C VAL A 33 38.31 4.38 14.31
N LEU A 34 37.21 4.82 13.67
CA LEU A 34 37.10 5.63 12.43
C LEU A 34 36.78 4.85 11.13
N GLY A 35 35.51 4.46 10.97
CA GLY A 35 34.57 5.23 10.12
C GLY A 35 34.68 5.27 8.58
N ASP A 36 35.44 4.41 7.88
CA ASP A 36 35.46 4.46 6.40
C ASP A 36 35.34 3.09 5.70
N PHE A 37 34.12 2.74 5.29
CA PHE A 37 33.80 1.56 4.49
C PHE A 37 34.41 1.63 3.07
N GLY A 38 34.73 2.83 2.59
CA GLY A 38 35.39 3.07 1.30
C GLY A 38 36.85 2.62 1.29
N ALA A 39 37.57 2.73 2.41
CA ALA A 39 38.93 2.22 2.55
C ALA A 39 38.99 0.69 2.47
N VAL A 40 37.98 0.01 3.04
CA VAL A 40 37.84 -1.45 3.00
C VAL A 40 37.50 -1.92 1.58
N LEU A 41 36.64 -1.18 0.86
CA LEU A 41 36.29 -1.48 -0.53
C LEU A 41 37.46 -1.20 -1.49
N ALA A 42 38.26 -0.16 -1.23
CA ALA A 42 39.46 0.15 -1.99
C ALA A 42 40.52 -0.94 -1.85
N LEU A 43 40.74 -1.46 -0.64
CA LEU A 43 41.58 -2.64 -0.38
C LEU A 43 41.09 -3.88 -1.14
N PHE A 44 39.77 -4.06 -1.24
CA PHE A 44 39.15 -5.17 -1.99
C PHE A 44 39.30 -5.03 -3.52
N VAL A 45 39.22 -3.79 -4.03
CA VAL A 45 39.41 -3.48 -5.46
C VAL A 45 40.88 -3.55 -5.86
N GLU A 46 41.81 -3.14 -4.99
CA GLU A 46 43.25 -3.37 -5.19
C GLU A 46 43.60 -4.86 -5.18
N ALA A 47 43.03 -5.64 -4.25
CA ALA A 47 43.19 -7.10 -4.23
C ALA A 47 42.65 -7.75 -5.53
N ARG A 48 41.56 -7.21 -6.10
CA ARG A 48 40.98 -7.65 -7.38
C ARG A 48 41.83 -7.25 -8.60
N ARG A 49 42.50 -6.09 -8.56
CA ARG A 49 43.43 -5.64 -9.62
C ARG A 49 44.78 -6.38 -9.60
N ALA A 50 45.16 -6.97 -8.47
CA ALA A 50 46.48 -7.59 -8.29
C ALA A 50 46.58 -9.07 -8.73
N ALA A 51 45.48 -9.79 -9.00
CA ALA A 51 45.53 -11.26 -9.10
C ALA A 51 44.82 -11.96 -10.28
N ASP A 52 44.22 -11.25 -11.24
CA ASP A 52 43.69 -11.81 -12.51
C ASP A 52 42.88 -13.12 -12.36
N ILE A 53 41.86 -13.12 -11.48
CA ILE A 53 41.04 -14.29 -11.13
C ILE A 53 39.65 -14.17 -11.78
N GLY A 54 39.20 -15.24 -12.46
CA GLY A 54 37.85 -15.39 -13.02
C GLY A 54 36.72 -15.53 -11.98
N GLU A 55 35.47 -15.67 -12.47
CA GLU A 55 34.21 -15.62 -11.69
C GLU A 55 34.26 -16.20 -10.28
N VAL A 56 33.81 -15.40 -9.30
CA VAL A 56 33.64 -15.83 -7.91
C VAL A 56 32.17 -16.20 -7.69
N HIS A 57 31.91 -17.47 -7.41
CA HIS A 57 30.61 -17.94 -6.92
C HIS A 57 30.56 -17.90 -5.40
N PHE A 58 29.53 -17.26 -4.84
CA PHE A 58 29.19 -17.42 -3.43
C PHE A 58 28.26 -18.63 -3.28
N ARG A 59 28.73 -19.67 -2.58
CA ARG A 59 27.88 -20.79 -2.15
C ARG A 59 27.77 -20.75 -0.64
N ARG A 60 26.55 -20.82 -0.13
CA ARG A 60 26.27 -20.92 1.30
C ARG A 60 25.66 -22.29 1.56
N ASP A 61 26.45 -23.21 2.10
CA ASP A 61 25.90 -24.44 2.66
C ASP A 61 25.25 -24.12 4.01
N PHE A 62 24.06 -24.66 4.20
CA PHE A 62 23.38 -24.65 5.48
C PHE A 62 22.78 -26.03 5.72
N GLY A 63 23.57 -26.86 6.39
CA GLY A 63 23.11 -27.99 7.20
C GLY A 63 23.15 -27.60 8.66
N ALA A 64 22.20 -26.74 9.06
CA ALA A 64 21.65 -26.41 10.39
C ALA A 64 21.08 -24.98 10.30
N ARG A 65 19.75 -24.83 10.17
CA ARG A 65 19.03 -23.55 9.90
C ARG A 65 17.78 -23.44 10.81
N PRO A 66 17.09 -22.27 10.93
CA PRO A 66 17.43 -20.90 10.46
C PRO A 66 17.14 -19.76 11.50
N VAL A 67 17.83 -18.61 11.45
CA VAL A 67 17.28 -17.30 11.89
C VAL A 67 17.85 -16.17 11.04
N ASP A 68 16.98 -15.24 10.68
CA ASP A 68 17.15 -14.13 9.74
C ASP A 68 17.45 -12.84 10.51
N LEU A 69 18.60 -12.21 10.24
CA LEU A 69 18.92 -10.86 10.71
C LEU A 69 18.52 -9.87 9.61
N ALA A 70 17.20 -9.71 9.48
CA ALA A 70 16.56 -8.49 9.00
C ALA A 70 16.35 -7.49 10.17
N GLU A 71 17.20 -7.59 11.20
CA GLU A 71 17.35 -6.62 12.26
C GLU A 71 18.51 -5.69 11.94
N ILE A 72 18.28 -4.42 12.26
CA ILE A 72 19.21 -3.31 12.16
C ILE A 72 19.30 -2.73 10.73
N GLY A 73 18.15 -2.34 10.21
CA GLY A 73 18.09 -0.96 9.75
C GLY A 73 18.45 -0.03 10.91
N GLN A 74 19.14 1.08 10.64
CA GLN A 74 18.98 2.37 11.33
C GLN A 74 20.10 3.37 10.99
N ALA A 75 19.66 4.53 10.49
CA ALA A 75 20.30 5.85 10.58
C ALA A 75 21.63 6.04 9.82
N GLY A 76 21.92 7.17 9.18
CA GLY A 76 21.27 8.47 9.10
C GLY A 76 22.20 9.35 8.25
N GLY A 77 21.65 10.36 7.60
CA GLY A 77 22.43 11.30 6.79
C GLY A 77 23.41 12.12 7.64
N PHE A 78 24.50 12.57 7.02
CA PHE A 78 25.24 13.75 7.47
C PHE A 78 25.73 14.61 6.30
N VAL A 79 25.74 15.89 6.64
CA VAL A 79 25.99 17.13 5.90
C VAL A 79 27.46 17.26 5.44
N GLY A 80 27.69 18.16 4.48
CA GLY A 80 28.98 18.48 3.83
C GLY A 80 30.17 18.73 4.78
N LEU A 81 31.40 18.82 4.29
CA LEU A 81 31.89 19.85 3.38
C LEU A 81 33.30 19.46 2.89
N GLY A 82 33.55 19.66 1.59
CA GLY A 82 34.77 20.31 1.09
C GLY A 82 36.11 19.55 1.14
N PRO A 83 37.16 20.12 0.54
CA PRO A 83 37.56 19.70 -0.80
C PRO A 83 39.01 19.19 -0.84
N GLY A 84 39.30 18.26 -1.76
CA GLY A 84 40.69 17.99 -2.10
C GLY A 84 40.96 16.66 -2.79
N LEU A 85 40.64 16.54 -4.08
CA LEU A 85 41.39 15.62 -4.92
C LEU A 85 41.47 16.16 -6.35
N ARG A 86 42.68 16.56 -6.77
CA ARG A 86 43.02 16.74 -8.19
C ARG A 86 43.69 15.46 -8.68
N VAL A 87 43.20 14.92 -9.79
CA VAL A 87 43.82 13.79 -10.51
C VAL A 87 44.42 14.33 -11.80
N GLY A 88 45.75 14.21 -11.94
CA GLY A 88 46.46 14.48 -13.19
C GLY A 88 46.81 13.16 -13.89
N VAL A 89 46.43 13.00 -15.16
CA VAL A 89 46.79 11.86 -16.00
C VAL A 89 47.90 12.28 -16.95
N ARG A 90 49.06 11.63 -16.89
CA ARG A 90 50.07 11.67 -17.97
C ARG A 90 49.80 10.51 -18.94
N ARG A 91 49.48 10.83 -20.19
CA ARG A 91 49.54 9.88 -21.32
C ARG A 91 50.97 9.84 -21.86
N ALA A 92 51.53 8.64 -22.00
CA ALA A 92 52.70 8.41 -22.84
C ALA A 92 52.23 8.02 -24.25
N ALA A 93 52.93 8.57 -25.25
CA ALA A 93 52.61 8.58 -26.67
C ALA A 93 53.00 7.30 -27.41
N GLY A 94 52.42 7.12 -28.60
CA GLY A 94 52.91 6.25 -29.68
C GLY A 94 51.92 6.20 -30.84
N GLY A 95 52.23 6.90 -31.95
CA GLY A 95 51.45 6.92 -33.22
C GLY A 95 51.63 5.64 -34.05
N VAL A 96 51.25 5.53 -35.32
CA VAL A 96 51.13 6.48 -36.44
C VAL A 96 50.28 5.83 -37.57
N SER A 97 49.83 6.71 -38.49
CA SER A 97 49.51 6.58 -39.94
C SER A 97 48.12 6.13 -40.44
N ASP A 98 47.46 7.12 -41.09
CA ASP A 98 46.96 7.19 -42.48
C ASP A 98 46.02 6.08 -43.00
N ALA A 99 45.00 6.34 -43.84
CA ALA A 99 44.80 7.38 -44.85
C ALA A 99 43.31 7.46 -45.24
N GLY A 100 42.92 8.56 -45.90
CA GLY A 100 42.06 8.48 -47.09
C GLY A 100 40.59 8.87 -46.92
N GLY A 101 40.26 10.10 -47.33
CA GLY A 101 38.89 10.63 -47.36
C GLY A 101 38.05 10.23 -48.58
N GLY A 102 36.85 10.80 -48.65
CA GLY A 102 36.00 10.73 -49.85
C GLY A 102 34.57 11.15 -49.59
N LYS A 103 34.27 12.44 -49.82
CA LYS A 103 32.91 12.95 -50.09
C LYS A 103 32.33 12.26 -51.33
N ARG A 104 31.01 12.05 -51.37
CA ARG A 104 30.12 12.60 -52.43
C ARG A 104 28.64 12.30 -52.16
N ASP A 105 27.86 13.31 -52.49
CA ASP A 105 26.40 13.38 -52.63
C ASP A 105 25.87 12.45 -53.73
N GLY A 106 24.55 12.20 -53.73
CA GLY A 106 23.85 11.84 -54.96
C GLY A 106 22.57 11.01 -54.78
N SER A 107 21.45 11.72 -54.65
CA SER A 107 20.16 11.51 -55.34
C SER A 107 19.95 10.23 -56.18
N GLY A 108 18.75 9.67 -56.12
CA GLY A 108 18.22 8.82 -57.20
C GLY A 108 16.93 8.11 -56.83
N ASP A 109 15.83 8.66 -57.34
CA ASP A 109 14.46 8.16 -57.35
C ASP A 109 14.27 6.83 -58.12
N GLU A 110 13.02 6.35 -58.03
CA GLU A 110 12.26 5.51 -58.97
C GLU A 110 12.03 4.04 -58.53
N ASN A 111 10.83 3.71 -58.06
CA ASN A 111 9.62 3.29 -58.80
C ASN A 111 9.76 1.89 -59.44
N GLU A 112 9.00 0.90 -58.95
CA GLU A 112 7.95 0.23 -59.76
C GLU A 112 7.19 -0.88 -58.99
N ARG A 113 5.90 -0.58 -58.84
CA ARG A 113 4.68 -1.40 -58.80
C ARG A 113 4.73 -2.80 -59.49
N LEU A 114 4.07 -3.82 -58.89
CA LEU A 114 2.76 -4.42 -59.26
C LEU A 114 2.60 -5.94 -58.95
N HIS A 115 1.34 -6.31 -58.67
CA HIS A 115 0.67 -7.63 -58.63
C HIS A 115 0.91 -8.52 -57.38
N ASP A 116 -0.05 -8.71 -56.45
CA ASP A 116 -1.41 -9.29 -56.53
C ASP A 116 -1.40 -10.81 -56.72
N GLU A 117 -1.67 -11.56 -55.63
CA GLU A 117 -2.82 -12.47 -55.49
C GLU A 117 -2.71 -13.30 -54.20
N SER A 118 -3.88 -13.49 -53.57
CA SER A 118 -4.10 -14.34 -52.39
C SER A 118 -4.09 -15.83 -52.75
N PRO A 119 -4.16 -16.75 -51.75
CA PRO A 119 -5.49 -17.32 -51.51
C PRO A 119 -5.83 -17.57 -50.03
N VAL A 120 -7.12 -17.81 -49.86
CA VAL A 120 -7.94 -17.88 -48.66
C VAL A 120 -8.29 -19.35 -48.34
N ASN A 121 -8.07 -19.80 -47.08
CA ASN A 121 -8.87 -20.77 -46.26
C ASN A 121 -9.01 -22.27 -46.68
N PRO A 122 -9.59 -23.20 -45.86
CA PRO A 122 -9.82 -23.31 -44.39
C PRO A 122 -9.56 -24.76 -43.81
N PRO A 123 -10.39 -25.40 -42.93
CA PRO A 123 -9.98 -25.90 -41.60
C PRO A 123 -10.06 -27.44 -41.41
N ILE A 124 -9.42 -28.03 -40.39
CA ILE A 124 -9.70 -29.43 -39.99
C ILE A 124 -9.69 -29.62 -38.45
N LEU A 125 -10.82 -30.14 -37.96
CA LEU A 125 -11.07 -30.76 -36.66
C LEU A 125 -10.38 -32.13 -36.54
N ALA A 126 -9.86 -32.47 -35.36
CA ALA A 126 -10.29 -33.62 -34.54
C ALA A 126 -9.22 -34.09 -33.53
N ASN A 127 -9.62 -34.07 -32.24
CA ASN A 127 -9.54 -35.18 -31.27
C ASN A 127 -8.29 -36.09 -31.25
N THR A 128 -7.61 -36.18 -30.10
CA THR A 128 -7.58 -37.40 -29.26
C THR A 128 -6.58 -37.34 -28.08
N ALA A 129 -7.04 -37.90 -26.97
CA ALA A 129 -6.33 -38.74 -25.99
C ALA A 129 -5.21 -38.18 -25.10
N ARG A 130 -5.56 -38.15 -23.82
CA ARG A 130 -4.71 -38.20 -22.62
C ARG A 130 -3.75 -39.40 -22.68
N HIS A 131 -2.52 -39.23 -22.20
CA HIS A 131 -1.69 -40.34 -21.68
C HIS A 131 -1.03 -39.99 -20.33
N PRO A 132 -0.80 -41.01 -19.47
CA PRO A 132 -0.62 -40.86 -18.03
C PRO A 132 0.84 -40.90 -17.56
N ALA A 133 1.04 -40.49 -16.29
CA ALA A 133 2.30 -40.55 -15.55
C ALA A 133 2.71 -42.00 -15.16
N PRO A 134 4.03 -42.29 -15.02
CA PRO A 134 4.53 -43.62 -14.69
C PRO A 134 4.56 -43.92 -13.16
N PRO A 135 4.53 -45.21 -12.76
CA PRO A 135 4.43 -45.63 -11.36
C PRO A 135 5.80 -45.85 -10.68
N CYS A 136 5.89 -45.55 -9.37
CA CYS A 136 7.02 -45.92 -8.53
C CYS A 136 6.83 -47.34 -7.94
N ALA A 137 7.79 -48.21 -8.23
CA ALA A 137 7.87 -49.56 -7.70
C ALA A 137 8.53 -49.57 -6.31
N GLY A 138 7.94 -50.35 -5.39
CA GLY A 138 8.53 -50.68 -4.09
C GLY A 138 9.59 -51.77 -4.22
N ALA A 139 10.63 -51.68 -3.38
CA ALA A 139 11.58 -52.75 -3.14
C ALA A 139 11.76 -52.95 -1.63
N ALA A 140 11.44 -54.15 -1.17
CA ALA A 140 11.69 -54.65 0.17
C ALA A 140 13.16 -55.04 0.32
N ILE A 141 13.78 -54.74 1.46
CA ILE A 141 15.06 -55.33 1.88
C ILE A 141 14.91 -55.90 3.30
N LYS A 142 15.36 -57.15 3.42
CA LYS A 142 15.30 -58.04 4.58
C LYS A 142 16.21 -57.62 5.73
N ALA A 143 15.79 -58.07 6.92
CA ALA A 143 16.45 -57.97 8.21
C ALA A 143 17.83 -58.65 8.29
N ALA A 144 18.71 -58.06 9.10
CA ALA A 144 19.82 -58.75 9.77
C ALA A 144 19.82 -58.31 11.24
N GLY A 145 19.78 -59.28 12.15
CA GLY A 145 19.71 -59.07 13.59
C GLY A 145 21.07 -58.79 14.22
N PHE A 146 21.07 -58.00 15.29
CA PHE A 146 22.10 -58.01 16.31
C PHE A 146 21.44 -57.87 17.68
N ARG A 147 21.68 -58.86 18.55
CA ARG A 147 21.29 -58.85 19.96
C ARG A 147 22.30 -58.05 20.76
N GLY A 148 21.82 -57.17 21.64
CA GLY A 148 22.60 -56.55 22.71
C GLY A 148 21.65 -56.01 23.79
N ASN A 149 21.66 -56.62 24.97
CA ASN A 149 20.93 -56.18 26.17
C ASN A 149 21.61 -54.95 26.78
N VAL A 150 20.87 -53.87 27.07
CA VAL A 150 21.10 -53.02 28.25
C VAL A 150 19.76 -52.43 28.75
N VAL A 151 19.66 -52.35 30.07
CA VAL A 151 18.55 -52.09 30.97
C VAL A 151 18.14 -50.60 31.03
N GLY A 152 16.83 -50.35 31.21
CA GLY A 152 16.28 -49.29 32.07
C GLY A 152 16.21 -47.86 31.54
N SER A 153 14.99 -47.39 31.23
CA SER A 153 14.48 -46.04 31.57
C SER A 153 13.02 -45.91 31.07
N ASP A 154 12.10 -46.51 31.83
CA ASP A 154 10.68 -46.16 31.79
C ASP A 154 10.52 -44.77 32.43
N GLU A 155 10.62 -43.71 31.64
CA GLU A 155 9.96 -42.41 31.87
C GLU A 155 10.23 -41.47 30.69
N VAL A 156 9.66 -41.80 29.53
CA VAL A 156 9.49 -40.82 28.45
C VAL A 156 8.01 -40.56 28.30
N MET A 157 7.64 -39.37 28.77
CA MET A 157 6.36 -38.69 28.64
C MET A 157 5.74 -38.92 27.26
N LYS A 158 4.84 -39.90 27.15
CA LYS A 158 3.97 -40.07 25.99
C LYS A 158 2.91 -38.97 26.00
N MET A 159 3.26 -37.76 25.55
CA MET A 159 2.26 -36.85 24.98
C MET A 159 1.81 -37.45 23.65
N LYS A 160 0.89 -38.41 23.72
CA LYS A 160 0.11 -38.82 22.55
C LYS A 160 -0.65 -37.59 22.07
N ASN A 161 -0.42 -37.19 20.82
CA ASN A 161 -1.30 -36.30 20.07
C ASN A 161 -2.69 -36.96 20.02
N ASP A 162 -3.50 -36.72 21.04
CA ASP A 162 -4.87 -37.19 21.10
C ASP A 162 -5.73 -36.28 20.21
N LEU A 163 -5.77 -36.63 18.93
CA LEU A 163 -6.57 -35.97 17.90
C LEU A 163 -8.08 -36.01 18.20
N SER A 164 -8.54 -36.84 19.15
CA SER A 164 -9.96 -36.99 19.50
C SER A 164 -10.51 -35.84 20.37
N ARG A 165 -9.63 -35.06 21.03
CA ARG A 165 -10.03 -33.86 21.79
C ARG A 165 -10.33 -32.62 20.92
N ARG A 166 -10.01 -32.65 19.63
CA ARG A 166 -10.14 -31.53 18.68
C ARG A 166 -11.57 -31.14 18.28
N HIS A 167 -12.61 -31.71 18.90
CA HIS A 167 -14.01 -31.55 18.44
C HIS A 167 -14.93 -30.72 19.34
N ARG A 168 -14.51 -30.34 20.55
CA ARG A 168 -15.33 -29.44 21.38
C ARG A 168 -14.89 -28.00 21.15
N VAL A 169 -15.78 -27.24 20.52
CA VAL A 169 -15.65 -25.80 20.34
C VAL A 169 -16.34 -25.13 21.52
N LEU A 170 -15.61 -24.28 22.23
CA LEU A 170 -16.16 -23.38 23.24
C LEU A 170 -16.55 -22.07 22.55
N SER A 171 -17.84 -21.77 22.53
CA SER A 171 -18.41 -20.59 21.88
C SER A 171 -19.44 -19.91 22.77
N PRO A 172 -19.65 -18.60 22.63
CA PRO A 172 -20.75 -17.92 23.30
C PRO A 172 -22.10 -18.44 22.78
N GLU A 173 -23.16 -18.27 23.58
CA GLU A 173 -24.52 -18.54 23.12
C GLU A 173 -24.81 -17.72 21.86
N SER A 174 -25.18 -18.40 20.77
CA SER A 174 -25.48 -17.74 19.51
C SER A 174 -26.97 -17.42 19.45
N PRO A 175 -27.36 -16.12 19.51
CA PRO A 175 -28.76 -15.76 19.40
C PRO A 175 -29.34 -16.13 18.04
N SER A 176 -30.66 -16.36 18.00
CA SER A 176 -31.39 -16.49 16.74
C SER A 176 -31.33 -15.19 15.93
N VAL A 177 -31.47 -15.31 14.61
CA VAL A 177 -31.57 -14.14 13.72
C VAL A 177 -32.82 -13.32 14.07
N GLU A 178 -32.63 -12.01 14.20
CA GLU A 178 -33.70 -11.06 14.52
C GLU A 178 -33.90 -10.06 13.38
N ALA A 179 -35.15 -9.66 13.14
CA ALA A 179 -35.51 -8.75 12.06
C ALA A 179 -35.97 -7.40 12.62
N PHE A 180 -35.43 -6.31 12.09
CA PHE A 180 -35.64 -4.96 12.57
C PHE A 180 -36.21 -4.06 11.46
N ASP A 181 -37.17 -3.20 11.83
CA ASP A 181 -37.67 -2.11 10.98
C ASP A 181 -36.89 -0.80 11.23
N ASP A 182 -36.37 -0.61 12.45
CA ASP A 182 -35.59 0.57 12.84
C ASP A 182 -34.07 0.33 12.65
N PRO A 183 -33.39 1.12 11.79
CA PRO A 183 -31.94 1.06 11.63
C PRO A 183 -31.15 1.28 12.93
N ILE A 184 -31.64 2.09 13.86
CA ILE A 184 -30.92 2.37 15.11
C ILE A 184 -30.92 1.13 16.00
N ALA A 185 -32.08 0.49 16.18
CA ALA A 185 -32.21 -0.79 16.88
C ALA A 185 -31.35 -1.89 16.23
N ALA A 186 -31.32 -1.96 14.90
CA ALA A 186 -30.48 -2.93 14.17
C ALA A 186 -28.97 -2.74 14.47
N VAL A 187 -28.48 -1.49 14.47
CA VAL A 187 -27.08 -1.21 14.83
C VAL A 187 -26.80 -1.52 16.30
N ALA A 188 -27.72 -1.21 17.21
CA ALA A 188 -27.56 -1.58 18.62
C ALA A 188 -27.45 -3.10 18.80
N ARG A 189 -28.18 -3.89 17.99
CA ARG A 189 -28.08 -5.35 18.00
C ARG A 189 -26.73 -5.83 17.48
N LEU A 190 -26.22 -5.23 16.40
CA LEU A 190 -24.87 -5.51 15.88
C LEU A 190 -23.79 -5.27 16.94
N SER A 191 -23.86 -4.11 17.61
CA SER A 191 -22.96 -3.77 18.72
C SER A 191 -23.01 -4.82 19.83
N ALA A 192 -24.22 -5.17 20.30
CA ALA A 192 -24.38 -6.15 21.38
C ALA A 192 -23.78 -7.52 21.05
N ILE A 193 -23.98 -8.02 19.82
CA ILE A 193 -23.39 -9.30 19.37
C ILE A 193 -21.86 -9.18 19.30
N TYR A 194 -21.35 -8.11 18.70
CA TYR A 194 -19.90 -7.88 18.56
C TYR A 194 -19.21 -7.76 19.92
N ASP A 195 -19.77 -6.99 20.85
CA ASP A 195 -19.21 -6.76 22.18
C ASP A 195 -19.23 -8.05 23.01
N THR A 196 -20.31 -8.83 22.94
CA THR A 196 -20.41 -10.14 23.60
C THR A 196 -19.36 -11.11 23.07
N ASN A 197 -19.23 -11.22 21.75
CA ASN A 197 -18.35 -12.19 21.10
C ASN A 197 -16.87 -11.82 21.29
N THR A 198 -16.51 -10.54 21.16
CA THR A 198 -15.14 -10.09 21.43
C THR A 198 -14.81 -10.10 22.92
N GLY A 199 -15.76 -9.78 23.79
CA GLY A 199 -15.61 -9.92 25.25
C GLY A 199 -15.30 -11.35 25.66
N PHE A 200 -16.07 -12.31 25.14
CA PHE A 200 -15.83 -13.74 25.36
C PHE A 200 -14.41 -14.17 24.93
N LEU A 201 -13.93 -13.72 23.76
CA LEU A 201 -12.58 -14.00 23.28
C LEU A 201 -11.50 -13.37 24.19
N ARG A 202 -11.69 -12.13 24.62
CA ARG A 202 -10.77 -11.44 25.55
C ARG A 202 -10.71 -12.13 26.91
N ASP A 203 -11.85 -12.57 27.44
CA ASP A 203 -11.93 -13.28 28.72
C ASP A 203 -11.25 -14.65 28.64
N ALA A 204 -11.49 -15.40 27.55
CA ALA A 204 -10.80 -16.67 27.30
C ALA A 204 -9.29 -16.47 27.15
N PHE A 205 -8.86 -15.40 26.48
CA PHE A 205 -7.43 -15.06 26.36
C PHE A 205 -6.81 -14.63 27.70
N ALA A 206 -7.54 -13.92 28.56
CA ALA A 206 -7.08 -13.59 29.91
C ALA A 206 -6.90 -14.85 30.77
N ARG A 207 -7.82 -15.81 30.69
CA ARG A 207 -7.69 -17.13 31.32
C ARG A 207 -6.51 -17.92 30.76
N TYR A 208 -6.33 -17.88 29.44
CA TYR A 208 -5.18 -18.47 28.77
C TYR A 208 -3.88 -17.89 29.35
N ARG A 209 -3.74 -16.57 29.42
CA ARG A 209 -2.56 -15.89 30.01
C ARG A 209 -2.26 -16.29 31.46
N ARG A 210 -3.28 -16.61 32.27
CA ARG A 210 -3.11 -17.07 33.66
C ARG A 210 -2.72 -18.54 33.81
N HIS A 211 -2.35 -19.19 32.71
CA HIS A 211 -2.03 -20.62 32.67
C HIS A 211 -3.19 -21.57 33.03
N GLU A 212 -4.44 -21.12 32.90
CA GLU A 212 -5.59 -22.00 33.05
C GLU A 212 -5.60 -23.07 31.93
N ALA A 213 -5.97 -24.29 32.28
CA ALA A 213 -6.10 -25.38 31.32
C ALA A 213 -7.35 -25.15 30.45
N ILE A 214 -7.14 -24.74 29.19
CA ILE A 214 -8.18 -24.65 28.17
C ILE A 214 -7.97 -25.83 27.23
N THR A 215 -8.91 -26.77 27.22
CA THR A 215 -8.81 -28.02 26.43
C THR A 215 -9.60 -27.98 25.13
N GLU A 216 -10.54 -27.06 25.04
CA GLU A 216 -11.44 -26.82 23.91
C GLU A 216 -10.92 -25.72 22.98
N HIS A 217 -11.32 -25.77 21.72
CA HIS A 217 -11.04 -24.70 20.77
C HIS A 217 -12.01 -23.53 21.01
N VAL A 218 -11.50 -22.35 21.34
CA VAL A 218 -12.27 -21.15 21.62
C VAL A 218 -12.58 -20.41 20.32
N ARG A 219 -13.88 -20.22 20.03
CA ARG A 219 -14.36 -19.53 18.83
C ARG A 219 -15.53 -18.61 19.13
N ALA A 220 -15.49 -17.40 18.57
CA ALA A 220 -16.65 -16.55 18.40
C ALA A 220 -16.63 -15.98 16.98
N CYS A 221 -17.80 -15.62 16.44
CA CYS A 221 -17.95 -15.21 15.05
C CYS A 221 -18.44 -13.77 14.91
N TYR A 222 -18.16 -13.14 13.77
CA TYR A 222 -18.63 -11.78 13.49
C TYR A 222 -20.16 -11.73 13.41
N PRO A 223 -20.80 -10.62 13.78
CA PRO A 223 -22.18 -10.38 13.39
C PRO A 223 -22.31 -10.19 11.87
N PHE A 224 -23.50 -10.45 11.33
CA PHE A 224 -23.86 -10.11 9.96
C PHE A 224 -25.09 -9.20 9.90
N VAL A 225 -25.18 -8.47 8.78
CA VAL A 225 -26.37 -7.77 8.32
C VAL A 225 -26.86 -8.45 7.06
N ARG A 226 -28.17 -8.74 6.98
CA ARG A 226 -28.80 -9.32 5.81
C ARG A 226 -30.10 -8.59 5.46
N ILE A 227 -30.37 -8.47 4.17
CA ILE A 227 -31.70 -8.10 3.66
C ILE A 227 -32.16 -9.14 2.63
N ARG A 228 -33.48 -9.25 2.49
CA ARG A 228 -34.13 -10.08 1.47
C ARG A 228 -35.05 -9.20 0.65
N THR A 229 -34.95 -9.30 -0.66
CA THR A 229 -35.82 -8.59 -1.59
C THR A 229 -36.38 -9.58 -2.60
N ASP A 230 -37.69 -9.58 -2.78
CA ASP A 230 -38.40 -10.46 -3.73
C ASP A 230 -38.76 -9.74 -5.04
N VAL A 231 -38.52 -8.42 -5.11
CA VAL A 231 -38.94 -7.58 -6.24
C VAL A 231 -37.79 -6.72 -6.75
N ASN A 232 -37.79 -6.48 -8.06
CA ASN A 232 -36.96 -5.43 -8.64
C ASN A 232 -37.47 -4.08 -8.12
N THR A 233 -36.72 -3.47 -7.20
CA THR A 233 -37.09 -2.18 -6.65
C THR A 233 -36.66 -1.09 -7.63
N HIS A 234 -37.61 -0.31 -8.14
CA HIS A 234 -37.30 0.87 -8.96
C HIS A 234 -36.74 1.98 -8.07
N VAL A 235 -35.43 1.93 -7.80
CA VAL A 235 -34.74 2.96 -7.02
C VAL A 235 -34.40 4.16 -7.92
N ASP A 236 -34.45 5.38 -7.35
CA ASP A 236 -34.06 6.62 -8.03
C ASP A 236 -32.67 6.48 -8.64
N SER A 237 -32.64 6.46 -9.98
CA SER A 237 -31.42 6.26 -10.78
C SER A 237 -30.32 7.30 -10.54
N ARG A 238 -30.61 8.40 -9.86
CA ARG A 238 -29.63 9.46 -9.53
C ARG A 238 -28.71 9.08 -8.38
N ARG A 239 -29.09 8.12 -7.52
CA ARG A 239 -28.27 7.72 -6.37
C ARG A 239 -27.06 6.88 -6.79
N SER A 240 -25.96 7.08 -6.07
CA SER A 240 -24.71 6.35 -6.27
C SER A 240 -24.63 5.07 -5.43
N TYR A 241 -25.31 5.01 -4.28
CA TYR A 241 -25.33 3.86 -3.36
C TYR A 241 -26.64 3.79 -2.57
N GLY A 242 -26.75 2.80 -1.67
CA GLY A 242 -27.88 2.62 -0.75
C GLY A 242 -28.98 1.71 -1.28
N PHE A 243 -28.71 0.88 -2.30
CA PHE A 243 -29.69 -0.05 -2.86
C PHE A 243 -29.03 -1.28 -3.48
N VAL A 244 -29.79 -2.36 -3.60
CA VAL A 244 -29.40 -3.59 -4.30
C VAL A 244 -30.01 -3.67 -5.71
N ALA A 245 -29.31 -4.33 -6.62
CA ALA A 245 -29.63 -4.31 -8.06
C ALA A 245 -30.90 -5.10 -8.45
N GLY A 246 -31.34 -6.07 -7.64
CA GLY A 246 -32.47 -6.93 -7.96
C GLY A 246 -32.91 -7.80 -6.77
N PRO A 247 -33.85 -8.74 -6.99
CA PRO A 247 -34.28 -9.67 -5.96
C PRO A 247 -33.16 -10.63 -5.58
N GLY A 248 -33.16 -11.08 -4.33
CA GLY A 248 -32.15 -11.95 -3.77
C GLY A 248 -31.94 -11.74 -2.28
N VAL A 249 -31.01 -12.52 -1.74
CA VAL A 249 -30.51 -12.36 -0.37
C VAL A 249 -29.17 -11.67 -0.45
N PHE A 250 -29.01 -10.57 0.30
CA PHE A 250 -27.79 -9.80 0.35
C PHE A 250 -27.29 -9.75 1.78
N GLU A 251 -26.02 -10.06 2.01
CA GLU A 251 -25.41 -10.15 3.34
C GLU A 251 -23.99 -9.56 3.36
N THR A 252 -23.61 -9.02 4.51
CA THR A 252 -22.20 -8.80 4.83
C THR A 252 -21.94 -9.04 6.31
N THR A 253 -20.77 -9.57 6.64
CA THR A 253 -20.26 -9.53 8.01
C THR A 253 -19.80 -8.12 8.35
N VAL A 254 -19.92 -7.73 9.61
CA VAL A 254 -19.51 -6.40 10.08
C VAL A 254 -18.62 -6.50 11.34
N THR A 255 -17.77 -5.51 11.52
CA THR A 255 -16.88 -5.36 12.69
C THR A 255 -16.91 -3.92 13.20
N ARG A 256 -16.32 -3.69 14.37
CA ARG A 256 -16.15 -2.38 15.00
C ARG A 256 -17.38 -1.46 14.93
N PRO A 257 -18.57 -1.89 15.41
CA PRO A 257 -19.73 -1.01 15.47
C PRO A 257 -19.49 0.26 16.29
N ASP A 258 -18.53 0.27 17.22
CA ASP A 258 -18.06 1.45 17.94
C ASP A 258 -17.48 2.53 17.01
N LEU A 259 -16.73 2.12 15.98
CA LEU A 259 -16.12 3.03 14.98
C LEU A 259 -17.11 3.39 13.86
N PHE A 260 -17.88 2.41 13.40
CA PHE A 260 -18.71 2.54 12.20
C PHE A 260 -20.20 2.81 12.48
N ALA A 261 -20.60 3.07 13.73
CA ALA A 261 -22.01 3.25 14.10
C ALA A 261 -22.78 4.21 13.18
N ASN A 262 -22.20 5.39 12.90
CA ASN A 262 -22.84 6.39 12.04
C ASN A 262 -22.96 5.91 10.59
N TYR A 263 -21.91 5.26 10.06
CA TYR A 263 -21.92 4.67 8.74
C TYR A 263 -22.98 3.57 8.63
N TYR A 264 -23.01 2.60 9.56
CA TYR A 264 -24.00 1.53 9.55
C TYR A 264 -25.43 2.06 9.68
N ARG A 265 -25.70 3.02 10.57
CA ARG A 265 -27.03 3.64 10.70
C ARG A 265 -27.48 4.25 9.37
N GLU A 266 -26.59 4.97 8.69
CA GLU A 266 -26.92 5.61 7.42
C GLU A 266 -27.17 4.57 6.31
N GLN A 267 -26.31 3.57 6.16
CA GLN A 267 -26.49 2.52 5.14
C GLN A 267 -27.79 1.73 5.37
N LEU A 268 -28.06 1.33 6.62
CA LEU A 268 -29.29 0.62 6.98
C LEU A 268 -30.54 1.48 6.79
N ARG A 269 -30.46 2.79 7.11
CA ARG A 269 -31.55 3.74 6.84
C ARG A 269 -31.84 3.85 5.35
N LEU A 270 -30.81 3.89 4.50
CA LEU A 270 -30.98 3.92 3.05
C LEU A 270 -31.64 2.63 2.54
N LEU A 271 -31.19 1.47 3.02
CA LEU A 271 -31.79 0.18 2.65
C LEU A 271 -33.27 0.08 3.04
N ALA A 272 -33.60 0.38 4.30
CA ALA A 272 -34.97 0.37 4.80
C ALA A 272 -35.85 1.35 4.01
N LYS A 273 -35.33 2.55 3.72
CA LYS A 273 -36.05 3.58 2.95
C LYS A 273 -36.28 3.18 1.49
N ASN A 274 -35.32 2.50 0.85
CA ASN A 274 -35.36 2.27 -0.59
C ASN A 274 -36.02 0.94 -0.96
N HIS A 275 -35.94 -0.06 -0.08
CA HIS A 275 -36.46 -1.39 -0.34
C HIS A 275 -37.71 -1.73 0.49
N HIS A 276 -37.99 -0.99 1.57
CA HIS A 276 -39.10 -1.29 2.49
C HIS A 276 -39.06 -2.72 3.04
N VAL A 277 -37.85 -3.23 3.27
CA VAL A 277 -37.57 -4.57 3.79
C VAL A 277 -37.09 -4.51 5.22
N LYS A 278 -37.28 -5.62 5.95
CA LYS A 278 -36.70 -5.78 7.28
C LYS A 278 -35.21 -6.05 7.19
N ILE A 279 -34.48 -5.58 8.20
CA ILE A 279 -33.04 -5.77 8.35
C ILE A 279 -32.82 -6.96 9.29
N GLU A 280 -32.29 -8.06 8.76
CA GLU A 280 -31.96 -9.27 9.54
C GLU A 280 -30.56 -9.15 10.14
N ILE A 281 -30.45 -9.35 11.45
CA ILE A 281 -29.18 -9.32 12.20
C ILE A 281 -28.98 -10.66 12.90
N GLY A 282 -27.76 -11.21 12.83
CA GLY A 282 -27.42 -12.46 13.49
C GLY A 282 -25.92 -12.69 13.63
N VAL A 283 -25.53 -13.88 14.10
CA VAL A 283 -24.13 -14.31 14.18
C VAL A 283 -23.76 -15.07 12.91
N SER A 284 -22.67 -14.68 12.26
CA SER A 284 -22.18 -15.32 11.04
C SER A 284 -21.45 -16.63 11.34
N SER A 285 -21.04 -17.35 10.30
CA SER A 285 -20.11 -18.48 10.41
C SER A 285 -18.63 -18.04 10.39
N GLN A 286 -18.34 -16.76 10.12
CA GLN A 286 -16.98 -16.26 9.97
C GLN A 286 -16.36 -16.00 11.36
N PRO A 287 -15.30 -16.74 11.76
CA PRO A 287 -14.67 -16.55 13.06
C PRO A 287 -13.97 -15.19 13.18
N ILE A 288 -13.95 -14.63 14.39
CA ILE A 288 -13.14 -13.46 14.74
C ILE A 288 -11.76 -13.95 15.17
N PRO A 289 -10.68 -13.67 14.41
CA PRO A 289 -9.34 -13.97 14.87
C PRO A 289 -9.04 -13.31 16.22
N ILE A 290 -8.39 -14.03 17.13
CA ILE A 290 -8.14 -13.53 18.50
C ILE A 290 -7.43 -12.17 18.50
N HIS A 291 -6.53 -11.95 17.56
CA HIS A 291 -5.79 -10.70 17.37
C HIS A 291 -6.71 -9.48 17.16
N PHE A 292 -7.86 -9.70 16.52
CA PHE A 292 -8.82 -8.65 16.16
C PHE A 292 -9.88 -8.41 17.25
N ALA A 293 -9.95 -9.28 18.27
CA ALA A 293 -10.78 -9.04 19.45
C ALA A 293 -10.26 -7.87 20.33
N PHE A 294 -9.06 -7.36 20.05
CA PHE A 294 -8.42 -6.26 20.75
C PHE A 294 -8.29 -5.05 19.81
N PRO A 295 -9.17 -4.04 19.91
CA PRO A 295 -9.17 -2.87 19.03
C PRO A 295 -7.82 -2.14 18.99
N GLU A 296 -7.12 -2.11 20.11
CA GLU A 296 -5.82 -1.46 20.27
C GLU A 296 -4.62 -2.39 19.94
N GLY A 297 -4.88 -3.62 19.50
CA GLY A 297 -3.87 -4.66 19.30
C GLY A 297 -3.49 -5.42 20.56
N ILE A 298 -2.90 -6.60 20.37
CA ILE A 298 -2.37 -7.41 21.47
C ILE A 298 -0.88 -7.10 21.62
N HIS A 299 -0.49 -6.57 22.76
CA HIS A 299 0.92 -6.49 23.15
C HIS A 299 1.33 -7.86 23.72
N LEU A 300 1.90 -8.72 22.88
CA LEU A 300 2.31 -10.08 23.26
C LEU A 300 3.73 -10.15 23.83
N GLU A 301 4.52 -9.09 23.70
CA GLU A 301 5.95 -9.07 24.04
C GLU A 301 6.14 -9.17 25.56
N GLY A 302 6.77 -10.26 26.01
CA GLY A 302 7.23 -10.46 27.39
C GLY A 302 6.27 -11.23 28.32
N GLU A 303 5.03 -11.52 27.89
CA GLU A 303 4.01 -12.12 28.78
C GLU A 303 3.68 -13.60 28.49
N LEU A 304 4.02 -14.11 27.31
CA LEU A 304 3.82 -15.50 26.92
C LEU A 304 5.14 -16.13 26.50
N ASP A 305 5.41 -17.34 26.98
CA ASP A 305 6.53 -18.14 26.48
C ASP A 305 6.31 -18.57 25.02
N ARG A 306 7.40 -19.01 24.37
CA ARG A 306 7.39 -19.39 22.95
C ARG A 306 6.44 -20.55 22.67
N ASP A 307 6.33 -21.51 23.58
CA ASP A 307 5.50 -22.71 23.41
C ASP A 307 4.01 -22.35 23.46
N ARG A 308 3.61 -21.40 24.32
CA ARG A 308 2.26 -20.86 24.37
C ARG A 308 1.91 -19.98 23.18
N LEU A 309 2.87 -19.23 22.63
CA LEU A 309 2.61 -18.51 21.38
C LEU A 309 2.32 -19.46 20.22
N LEU A 310 2.98 -20.62 20.18
CA LEU A 310 2.71 -21.67 19.20
C LEU A 310 1.37 -22.35 19.45
N ALA A 311 1.10 -22.75 20.70
CA ALA A 311 -0.15 -23.41 21.10
C ALA A 311 -1.39 -22.52 20.97
N MET A 312 -1.22 -21.19 20.94
CA MET A 312 -2.33 -20.24 20.76
C MET A 312 -3.12 -20.53 19.48
N ARG A 313 -2.45 -21.00 18.41
CA ARG A 313 -3.09 -21.35 17.13
C ARG A 313 -3.96 -22.60 17.20
N ASP A 314 -3.72 -23.47 18.18
CA ASP A 314 -4.50 -24.67 18.40
C ASP A 314 -5.73 -24.40 19.29
N ILE A 315 -5.72 -23.28 20.04
CA ILE A 315 -6.76 -22.91 20.99
C ILE A 315 -7.69 -21.83 20.44
N PHE A 316 -7.18 -20.89 19.65
CA PHE A 316 -7.96 -19.76 19.14
C PHE A 316 -7.90 -19.68 17.61
N ASP A 317 -8.97 -19.14 17.03
CA ASP A 317 -8.96 -18.72 15.63
C ASP A 317 -7.91 -17.63 15.37
N THR A 318 -7.17 -17.78 14.27
CA THR A 318 -6.14 -16.83 13.83
C THR A 318 -6.44 -16.34 12.41
N PRO A 319 -5.81 -15.24 11.95
CA PRO A 319 -6.12 -14.70 10.63
C PRO A 319 -5.87 -15.72 9.53
N ASP A 320 -6.88 -15.96 8.70
CA ASP A 320 -6.83 -16.88 7.58
C ASP A 320 -6.90 -16.09 6.26
N LEU A 321 -5.85 -16.25 5.44
CA LEU A 321 -5.68 -15.53 4.19
C LEU A 321 -6.78 -15.84 3.17
N SER A 322 -7.45 -16.98 3.27
CA SER A 322 -8.56 -17.33 2.37
C SER A 322 -9.78 -16.41 2.50
N TYR A 323 -9.91 -15.69 3.63
CA TYR A 323 -10.96 -14.71 3.88
C TYR A 323 -10.51 -13.25 3.73
N LEU A 324 -9.23 -13.02 3.41
CA LEU A 324 -8.63 -11.69 3.29
C LEU A 324 -8.33 -11.37 1.81
N ASP A 325 -9.37 -11.19 1.02
CA ASP A 325 -9.27 -10.91 -0.42
C ASP A 325 -10.04 -9.65 -0.86
N ASP A 326 -9.83 -9.25 -2.12
CA ASP A 326 -10.49 -8.11 -2.79
C ASP A 326 -11.47 -8.56 -3.89
N ARG A 327 -11.95 -9.81 -3.89
CA ARG A 327 -12.78 -10.33 -4.98
C ARG A 327 -14.07 -9.54 -5.17
N ILE A 328 -14.69 -9.07 -4.08
CA ILE A 328 -15.90 -8.23 -4.14
C ILE A 328 -15.58 -6.89 -4.81
N VAL A 329 -14.52 -6.22 -4.33
CA VAL A 329 -14.05 -4.94 -4.87
C VAL A 329 -13.70 -5.05 -6.36
N ASN A 330 -12.96 -6.09 -6.72
CA ASN A 330 -12.51 -6.33 -8.10
C ASN A 330 -13.65 -6.79 -9.02
N GLY A 331 -14.86 -7.04 -8.49
CA GLY A 331 -16.00 -7.52 -9.27
C GLY A 331 -15.83 -8.95 -9.78
N THR A 332 -14.97 -9.74 -9.12
CA THR A 332 -14.68 -11.14 -9.45
C THR A 332 -15.26 -12.12 -8.43
N PHE A 333 -16.07 -11.64 -7.48
CA PHE A 333 -16.76 -12.48 -6.51
C PHE A 333 -18.01 -13.08 -7.13
N GLU A 334 -18.07 -14.41 -7.19
CA GLU A 334 -19.24 -15.17 -7.61
C GLU A 334 -19.75 -15.99 -6.41
N PRO A 335 -20.95 -15.69 -5.87
CA PRO A 335 -21.50 -16.47 -4.77
C PRO A 335 -21.87 -17.88 -5.25
N ALA A 336 -21.67 -18.89 -4.39
CA ALA A 336 -22.11 -20.23 -4.70
C ALA A 336 -23.65 -20.30 -4.75
N PRO A 337 -24.25 -21.30 -5.44
CA PRO A 337 -25.69 -21.46 -5.47
C PRO A 337 -26.31 -21.50 -4.07
N GLY A 338 -27.21 -20.56 -3.78
CA GLY A 338 -27.90 -20.43 -2.48
C GLY A 338 -27.17 -19.59 -1.43
N GLU A 339 -25.93 -19.14 -1.71
CA GLU A 339 -25.24 -18.17 -0.86
C GLU A 339 -25.73 -16.73 -1.13
N PRO A 340 -25.70 -15.85 -0.12
CA PRO A 340 -26.10 -14.47 -0.29
C PRO A 340 -25.10 -13.68 -1.16
N HIS A 341 -25.61 -12.69 -1.89
CA HIS A 341 -24.79 -11.69 -2.56
C HIS A 341 -24.17 -10.70 -1.56
N PRO A 342 -23.03 -10.07 -1.87
CA PRO A 342 -22.40 -9.13 -0.96
C PRO A 342 -23.23 -7.84 -0.79
N LEU A 343 -23.38 -7.40 0.46
CA LEU A 343 -24.06 -6.13 0.79
C LEU A 343 -23.09 -4.94 0.88
N ALA A 344 -21.80 -5.19 1.10
CA ALA A 344 -20.74 -4.20 1.22
C ALA A 344 -19.45 -4.64 0.50
N LEU A 345 -18.54 -3.68 0.24
CA LEU A 345 -17.29 -3.93 -0.48
C LEU A 345 -16.30 -4.79 0.31
N PHE A 346 -16.37 -4.76 1.64
CA PHE A 346 -15.41 -5.42 2.52
C PHE A 346 -16.13 -6.27 3.56
N THR A 347 -15.60 -7.48 3.79
CA THR A 347 -16.01 -8.34 4.90
C THR A 347 -15.39 -7.85 6.22
N ALA A 348 -15.97 -8.26 7.34
CA ALA A 348 -15.48 -7.90 8.68
C ALA A 348 -13.99 -8.20 8.89
N ALA A 349 -13.54 -9.40 8.50
CA ALA A 349 -12.14 -9.79 8.65
C ALA A 349 -11.19 -8.91 7.82
N ARG A 350 -11.61 -8.51 6.60
CA ARG A 350 -10.82 -7.60 5.75
C ARG A 350 -10.74 -6.19 6.34
N VAL A 351 -11.84 -5.72 6.94
CA VAL A 351 -11.86 -4.44 7.67
C VAL A 351 -10.89 -4.49 8.84
N ASP A 352 -10.99 -5.47 9.74
CA ASP A 352 -10.10 -5.57 10.91
C ASP A 352 -8.63 -5.67 10.52
N PHE A 353 -8.30 -6.51 9.53
CA PHE A 353 -6.94 -6.60 9.00
C PHE A 353 -6.40 -5.22 8.60
N SER A 354 -7.22 -4.43 7.91
CA SER A 354 -6.84 -3.10 7.45
C SER A 354 -6.74 -2.10 8.60
N LEU A 355 -7.64 -2.14 9.58
CA LEU A 355 -7.57 -1.25 10.76
C LEU A 355 -6.28 -1.46 11.57
N HIS A 356 -5.87 -2.72 11.77
CA HIS A 356 -4.60 -3.03 12.44
C HIS A 356 -3.39 -2.58 11.60
N ARG A 357 -3.45 -2.73 10.28
CA ARG A 357 -2.38 -2.25 9.38
C ARG A 357 -2.30 -0.73 9.33
N LEU A 358 -3.43 -0.02 9.35
CA LEU A 358 -3.45 1.44 9.41
C LEU A 358 -2.67 1.92 10.63
N ARG A 359 -3.01 1.43 11.83
CA ARG A 359 -2.30 1.83 13.04
C ARG A 359 -0.79 1.60 12.93
N HIS A 360 -0.38 0.45 12.40
CA HIS A 360 1.03 0.13 12.21
C HIS A 360 1.74 1.09 11.24
N TYR A 361 1.12 1.39 10.10
CA TYR A 361 1.74 2.23 9.06
C TYR A 361 1.67 3.72 9.35
N THR A 362 0.66 4.18 10.10
CA THR A 362 0.42 5.60 10.35
C THR A 362 0.75 6.05 11.76
N ALA A 363 0.94 5.10 12.69
CA ALA A 363 1.08 5.35 14.12
C ALA A 363 -0.06 6.20 14.71
N THR A 364 -1.26 6.12 14.13
CA THR A 364 -2.47 6.78 14.62
C THR A 364 -3.62 5.81 14.69
N SER A 365 -4.52 5.98 15.65
CA SER A 365 -5.73 5.20 15.77
C SER A 365 -6.67 5.47 14.58
N PRO A 366 -7.31 4.44 14.00
CA PRO A 366 -8.29 4.61 12.93
C PRO A 366 -9.46 5.56 13.28
N THR A 367 -9.74 5.78 14.57
CA THR A 367 -10.78 6.71 15.06
C THR A 367 -10.48 8.19 14.75
N HIS A 368 -9.22 8.53 14.44
CA HIS A 368 -8.83 9.90 14.11
C HIS A 368 -8.96 10.22 12.61
N PHE A 369 -9.06 9.21 11.74
CA PHE A 369 -9.20 9.42 10.31
C PHE A 369 -10.46 10.23 9.97
N GLN A 370 -10.31 11.12 9.00
CA GLN A 370 -11.35 12.02 8.53
C GLN A 370 -11.76 11.66 7.11
N ASN A 371 -12.95 12.09 6.70
CA ASN A 371 -13.55 11.69 5.43
C ASN A 371 -12.86 12.29 4.18
N TYR A 372 -12.04 13.33 4.33
CA TYR A 372 -11.30 13.94 3.23
C TYR A 372 -9.80 13.71 3.40
N VAL A 373 -9.19 12.97 2.48
CA VAL A 373 -7.81 12.50 2.61
C VAL A 373 -6.90 13.18 1.59
N LEU A 374 -5.77 13.73 2.06
CA LEU A 374 -4.69 14.24 1.23
C LEU A 374 -3.50 13.29 1.33
N TYR A 375 -2.99 12.87 0.19
CA TYR A 375 -1.73 12.12 0.10
C TYR A 375 -0.62 13.04 -0.35
N THR A 376 0.58 12.85 0.20
CA THR A 376 1.79 13.53 -0.27
C THR A 376 2.97 12.57 -0.32
N ASN A 377 3.87 12.82 -1.28
CA ASN A 377 5.12 12.09 -1.44
C ASN A 377 6.34 12.84 -0.87
N TYR A 378 6.12 13.97 -0.17
CA TYR A 378 7.20 14.86 0.21
C TYR A 378 7.03 15.50 1.59
N GLN A 379 8.09 15.43 2.40
CA GLN A 379 8.05 15.79 3.82
C GLN A 379 7.69 17.27 4.06
N PHE A 380 8.08 18.21 3.19
CA PHE A 380 7.77 19.63 3.43
C PHE A 380 6.26 19.93 3.46
N TYR A 381 5.42 19.13 2.80
CA TYR A 381 3.96 19.32 2.93
C TYR A 381 3.47 18.98 4.34
N ILE A 382 4.10 18.00 4.99
CA ILE A 382 3.77 17.64 6.37
C ILE A 382 4.19 18.76 7.32
N ASP A 383 5.36 19.35 7.11
CA ASP A 383 5.82 20.47 7.94
C ASP A 383 4.83 21.65 7.89
N GLU A 384 4.38 22.03 6.69
CA GLU A 384 3.39 23.10 6.53
C GLU A 384 1.99 22.68 7.02
N PHE A 385 1.60 21.41 6.90
CA PHE A 385 0.32 20.91 7.43
C PHE A 385 0.29 20.87 8.95
N VAL A 386 1.40 20.50 9.60
CA VAL A 386 1.55 20.56 11.06
C VAL A 386 1.47 22.00 11.54
N LYS A 387 2.15 22.92 10.86
CA LYS A 387 2.07 24.36 11.16
C LYS A 387 0.64 24.90 11.00
N LEU A 388 -0.05 24.52 9.92
CA LEU A 388 -1.45 24.86 9.69
C LEU A 388 -2.34 24.29 10.82
N GLY A 389 -2.21 23.00 11.11
CA GLY A 389 -3.01 22.31 12.12
C GLY A 389 -2.84 22.92 13.51
N ARG A 390 -1.61 23.17 13.94
CA ARG A 390 -1.32 23.86 15.21
C ARG A 390 -1.88 25.27 15.23
N THR A 391 -1.78 26.00 14.12
CA THR A 391 -2.37 27.35 14.00
C THR A 391 -3.91 27.31 14.13
N MET A 392 -4.57 26.29 13.60
CA MET A 392 -6.02 26.13 13.75
C MET A 392 -6.44 25.89 15.22
N MET A 393 -5.54 25.35 16.06
CA MET A 393 -5.82 25.08 17.46
C MET A 393 -5.59 26.30 18.38
N THR A 394 -4.98 27.40 17.89
CA THR A 394 -4.71 28.57 18.74
C THR A 394 -5.87 29.54 18.79
N GLU A 395 -6.03 30.22 19.93
CA GLU A 395 -7.02 31.28 20.09
C GLU A 395 -6.79 32.43 19.09
N SER A 396 -7.89 33.07 18.71
CA SER A 396 -7.88 34.29 17.92
C SER A 396 -8.87 35.29 18.50
N ASP A 397 -8.48 36.55 18.64
CA ASP A 397 -9.40 37.63 19.05
C ASP A 397 -10.25 38.15 17.88
N ASP A 398 -9.80 37.93 16.64
CA ASP A 398 -10.58 38.23 15.45
C ASP A 398 -11.80 37.28 15.36
N PRO A 399 -13.04 37.79 15.35
CA PRO A 399 -14.25 36.96 15.33
C PRO A 399 -14.38 36.04 14.12
N GLU A 400 -13.95 36.49 12.93
CA GLU A 400 -14.07 35.69 11.70
C GLU A 400 -13.06 34.54 11.71
N VAL A 401 -11.82 34.85 12.11
CA VAL A 401 -10.77 33.84 12.25
C VAL A 401 -11.10 32.84 13.35
N ARG A 402 -11.65 33.32 14.49
CA ARG A 402 -12.13 32.46 15.57
C ARG A 402 -13.21 31.51 15.07
N ALA A 403 -14.23 32.02 14.37
CA ALA A 403 -15.32 31.20 13.85
C ALA A 403 -14.82 30.10 12.91
N TYR A 404 -13.93 30.43 11.97
CA TYR A 404 -13.35 29.45 11.05
C TYR A 404 -12.48 28.39 11.78
N ARG A 405 -11.63 28.83 12.71
CA ARG A 405 -10.80 27.89 13.50
C ARG A 405 -11.63 26.96 14.36
N SER A 406 -12.69 27.48 15.00
CA SER A 406 -13.63 26.73 15.84
C SER A 406 -14.38 25.62 15.08
N GLU A 407 -14.36 25.62 13.75
CA GLU A 407 -14.92 24.49 13.01
C GLU A 407 -14.10 23.20 13.16
N TYR A 408 -12.82 23.31 13.52
CA TYR A 408 -11.91 22.19 13.75
C TYR A 408 -11.76 21.95 15.26
N SER A 409 -12.00 20.72 15.71
CA SER A 409 -12.06 20.39 17.15
C SER A 409 -10.70 20.04 17.75
N ALA A 410 -9.83 19.40 16.96
CA ALA A 410 -8.51 18.96 17.40
C ALA A 410 -7.56 18.75 16.22
N PHE A 411 -6.25 18.77 16.48
CA PHE A 411 -5.20 18.34 15.57
C PHE A 411 -4.46 17.14 16.17
N VAL A 412 -4.33 16.06 15.40
CA VAL A 412 -3.72 14.81 15.85
C VAL A 412 -2.47 14.49 15.03
N GLU A 413 -1.37 14.24 15.73
CA GLU A 413 -0.07 13.83 15.17
C GLU A 413 0.21 12.34 15.50
N PRO A 414 1.18 11.70 14.82
CA PRO A 414 1.58 10.32 15.13
C PRO A 414 1.86 10.08 16.61
N GLY A 415 1.46 8.90 17.11
CA GLY A 415 1.47 8.56 18.53
C GLY A 415 0.20 8.98 19.28
N ASP A 416 -0.89 9.19 18.52
CA ASP A 416 -2.17 9.73 19.02
C ASP A 416 -1.97 11.01 19.82
N VAL A 417 -1.03 11.87 19.40
CA VAL A 417 -0.74 13.15 20.07
C VAL A 417 -1.81 14.15 19.69
N VAL A 418 -2.73 14.45 20.60
CA VAL A 418 -3.88 15.32 20.35
C VAL A 418 -3.63 16.71 20.92
N THR A 419 -3.77 17.73 20.08
CA THR A 419 -3.88 19.14 20.49
C THR A 419 -5.31 19.59 20.29
N TYR A 420 -6.00 19.93 21.37
CA TYR A 420 -7.39 20.40 21.33
C TYR A 420 -7.47 21.90 21.00
N ASN A 421 -8.56 22.31 20.34
CA ASN A 421 -8.73 23.69 19.94
C ASN A 421 -9.02 24.60 21.15
N ALA A 422 -8.16 25.59 21.39
CA ALA A 422 -8.31 26.54 22.48
C ALA A 422 -9.57 27.41 22.34
N ASN A 423 -10.03 27.71 21.12
CA ASN A 423 -11.27 28.47 20.89
C ASN A 423 -12.55 27.72 21.34
N LEU A 424 -12.45 26.43 21.65
CA LEU A 424 -13.56 25.58 22.13
C LEU A 424 -13.46 25.25 23.62
N GLY A 425 -12.58 25.94 24.36
CA GLY A 425 -12.35 25.74 25.79
C GLY A 425 -10.99 25.14 26.12
N GLY A 426 -10.33 24.48 25.16
CA GLY A 426 -9.01 23.88 25.31
C GLY A 426 -8.98 22.72 26.31
N GLU A 427 -8.40 21.59 25.92
CA GLU A 427 -8.11 20.48 26.84
C GLU A 427 -6.60 20.22 26.86
N PRO A 428 -6.04 19.66 27.95
CA PRO A 428 -4.65 19.27 27.99
C PRO A 428 -4.32 18.34 26.82
N ALA A 429 -3.18 18.57 26.18
CA ALA A 429 -2.72 17.67 25.14
C ALA A 429 -2.50 16.26 25.71
N GLU A 430 -2.83 15.25 24.92
CA GLU A 430 -2.68 13.84 25.26
C GLU A 430 -1.87 13.09 24.19
N GLY A 431 -1.59 11.81 24.44
CA GLY A 431 -0.79 10.97 23.56
C GLY A 431 0.72 11.06 23.79
N THR A 432 1.49 10.30 23.03
CA THR A 432 2.95 10.29 23.14
C THR A 432 3.58 10.11 21.76
N ALA A 433 4.35 11.10 21.33
CA ALA A 433 5.02 11.06 20.05
C ALA A 433 5.92 9.81 19.96
N PRO A 434 5.87 9.05 18.86
CA PRO A 434 6.65 7.84 18.75
C PRO A 434 8.13 8.20 18.64
N PRO A 435 9.05 7.36 19.17
CA PRO A 435 10.49 7.63 19.10
C PRO A 435 11.02 7.67 17.65
N ARG A 436 10.29 7.04 16.72
CA ARG A 436 10.56 7.02 15.28
C ARG A 436 9.24 7.15 14.54
N LEU A 437 9.23 7.96 13.48
CA LEU A 437 8.07 8.03 12.60
C LEU A 437 7.84 6.67 11.91
N PRO A 438 6.57 6.28 11.70
CA PRO A 438 6.23 5.06 10.97
C PRO A 438 6.50 5.25 9.47
N GLN A 439 6.28 4.20 8.68
CA GLN A 439 6.54 4.22 7.24
C GLN A 439 5.71 5.28 6.49
N MET A 440 4.44 5.47 6.89
CA MET A 440 3.50 6.37 6.22
C MET A 440 2.73 7.22 7.25
N PRO A 441 3.38 8.17 7.94
CA PRO A 441 2.77 8.90 9.05
C PRO A 441 1.53 9.68 8.60
N ALA A 442 0.49 9.65 9.44
CA ALA A 442 -0.75 10.37 9.22
C ALA A 442 -0.97 11.47 10.27
N TYR A 443 -1.64 12.53 9.84
CA TYR A 443 -1.99 13.70 10.63
C TYR A 443 -3.45 14.04 10.38
N HIS A 444 -4.18 14.42 11.43
CA HIS A 444 -5.63 14.57 11.35
C HIS A 444 -6.07 15.92 11.89
N LEU A 445 -6.58 16.78 11.00
CA LEU A 445 -7.27 18.01 11.39
C LEU A 445 -8.76 17.67 11.56
N LYS A 446 -9.16 17.39 12.79
CA LYS A 446 -10.46 16.80 13.14
C LYS A 446 -11.57 17.84 13.13
N ARG A 447 -12.76 17.39 12.72
CA ARG A 447 -14.04 18.06 12.95
C ARG A 447 -14.96 17.14 13.75
N ALA A 448 -15.91 17.72 14.47
CA ALA A 448 -16.85 16.96 15.30
C ALA A 448 -17.72 15.96 14.48
N ASP A 449 -17.99 16.29 13.22
CA ASP A 449 -18.78 15.48 12.29
C ASP A 449 -17.94 14.48 11.45
N GLY A 450 -16.62 14.41 11.68
CA GLY A 450 -15.71 13.56 10.90
C GLY A 450 -15.38 14.07 9.49
N SER A 451 -15.89 15.26 9.10
CA SER A 451 -15.65 15.88 7.80
C SER A 451 -14.35 16.70 7.73
N GLY A 452 -13.42 16.46 8.67
CA GLY A 452 -12.11 17.08 8.69
C GLY A 452 -11.19 16.60 7.57
N ILE A 453 -9.90 16.89 7.71
CA ILE A 453 -8.88 16.53 6.73
C ILE A 453 -7.86 15.60 7.37
N THR A 454 -7.59 14.47 6.74
CA THR A 454 -6.46 13.60 7.07
C THR A 454 -5.39 13.77 6.02
N MET A 455 -4.16 14.01 6.44
CA MET A 455 -3.00 14.05 5.56
C MET A 455 -2.07 12.88 5.85
N VAL A 456 -1.67 12.15 4.80
CA VAL A 456 -0.76 11.01 4.92
C VAL A 456 0.45 11.20 4.02
N ASN A 457 1.65 11.15 4.62
CA ASN A 457 2.88 11.06 3.83
C ASN A 457 3.09 9.62 3.41
N ILE A 458 2.85 9.32 2.14
CA ILE A 458 2.96 7.96 1.60
C ILE A 458 4.40 7.61 1.23
N GLY A 459 5.31 8.56 1.33
CA GLY A 459 6.66 8.43 0.81
C GLY A 459 6.65 8.33 -0.71
N VAL A 460 7.55 7.53 -1.28
CA VAL A 460 7.70 7.41 -2.73
C VAL A 460 7.51 5.97 -3.16
N GLY A 461 6.73 5.77 -4.23
CA GLY A 461 6.61 4.53 -4.96
C GLY A 461 5.19 3.95 -4.99
N PRO A 462 4.82 3.26 -6.09
CA PRO A 462 3.50 2.66 -6.24
C PRO A 462 3.13 1.66 -5.14
N SER A 463 4.11 0.93 -4.59
CA SER A 463 3.88 -0.07 -3.55
C SER A 463 3.31 0.54 -2.27
N ASN A 464 3.83 1.68 -1.83
CA ASN A 464 3.30 2.39 -0.67
C ASN A 464 1.92 2.98 -0.98
N ALA A 465 1.78 3.61 -2.15
CA ALA A 465 0.51 4.18 -2.61
C ALA A 465 -0.62 3.15 -2.64
N LYS A 466 -0.36 1.95 -3.16
CA LYS A 466 -1.30 0.81 -3.11
C LYS A 466 -1.61 0.40 -1.68
N THR A 467 -0.58 0.14 -0.88
CA THR A 467 -0.73 -0.40 0.48
C THR A 467 -1.58 0.50 1.36
N ILE A 468 -1.31 1.81 1.38
CA ILE A 468 -2.06 2.73 2.25
C ILE A 468 -3.50 2.94 1.78
N THR A 469 -3.73 2.99 0.46
CA THR A 469 -5.10 3.14 -0.07
C THR A 469 -5.93 1.88 0.10
N ASP A 470 -5.33 0.68 0.00
CA ASP A 470 -6.01 -0.59 0.33
C ASP A 470 -6.56 -0.58 1.75
N HIS A 471 -5.86 0.05 2.69
CA HIS A 471 -6.25 0.08 4.09
C HIS A 471 -7.17 1.25 4.44
N ILE A 472 -6.93 2.46 3.92
CA ILE A 472 -7.80 3.62 4.16
C ILE A 472 -9.19 3.41 3.54
N ALA A 473 -9.28 2.65 2.44
CA ALA A 473 -10.54 2.40 1.75
C ALA A 473 -11.63 1.77 2.64
N VAL A 474 -11.26 0.97 3.65
CA VAL A 474 -12.25 0.34 4.56
C VAL A 474 -12.95 1.36 5.48
N LEU A 475 -12.35 2.53 5.67
CA LEU A 475 -12.93 3.64 6.42
C LEU A 475 -13.96 4.44 5.61
N ARG A 476 -14.15 4.09 4.33
CA ARG A 476 -15.09 4.73 3.39
C ARG A 476 -14.95 6.26 3.30
N PRO A 477 -13.73 6.79 3.04
CA PRO A 477 -13.55 8.23 2.87
C PRO A 477 -14.41 8.76 1.73
N HIS A 478 -14.83 10.02 1.84
CA HIS A 478 -15.65 10.68 0.82
C HIS A 478 -14.83 11.16 -0.37
N ALA A 479 -13.56 11.51 -0.17
CA ALA A 479 -12.65 11.77 -1.26
C ALA A 479 -11.19 11.60 -0.81
N TRP A 480 -10.32 11.31 -1.78
CA TRP A 480 -8.88 11.49 -1.60
C TRP A 480 -8.23 12.22 -2.75
N VAL A 481 -7.17 12.98 -2.48
CA VAL A 481 -6.39 13.67 -3.52
C VAL A 481 -4.91 13.43 -3.32
N MET A 482 -4.22 13.12 -4.43
CA MET A 482 -2.77 13.13 -4.49
C MET A 482 -2.27 14.57 -4.65
N LEU A 483 -1.57 15.06 -3.64
CA LEU A 483 -0.94 16.38 -3.57
C LEU A 483 0.58 16.21 -3.38
N GLY A 484 1.31 16.20 -4.48
CA GLY A 484 2.75 15.92 -4.45
C GLY A 484 3.54 16.64 -5.51
N HIS A 485 4.82 16.29 -5.62
CA HIS A 485 5.67 16.80 -6.69
C HIS A 485 5.68 15.86 -7.89
N CYS A 486 6.04 16.41 -9.05
CA CYS A 486 6.23 15.65 -10.29
C CYS A 486 7.34 16.24 -11.16
N ALA A 487 7.83 15.43 -12.08
CA ALA A 487 8.68 15.88 -13.17
C ALA A 487 7.83 16.47 -14.29
N GLY A 488 8.13 17.70 -14.72
CA GLY A 488 7.52 18.36 -15.87
C GLY A 488 8.11 17.84 -17.19
N LEU A 489 7.25 17.37 -18.10
CA LEU A 489 7.70 16.77 -19.36
C LEU A 489 7.72 17.76 -20.53
N ARG A 490 7.06 18.92 -20.41
CA ARG A 490 6.95 19.91 -21.49
C ARG A 490 7.90 21.09 -21.30
N ASN A 491 8.48 21.56 -22.41
CA ASN A 491 9.39 22.69 -22.43
C ASN A 491 8.75 23.97 -21.87
N THR A 492 7.44 24.15 -22.09
CA THR A 492 6.68 25.33 -21.65
C THR A 492 6.34 25.33 -20.17
N GLN A 493 6.50 24.21 -19.47
CA GLN A 493 6.30 24.15 -18.02
C GLN A 493 7.48 24.81 -17.30
N ARG A 494 7.18 25.41 -16.16
CA ARG A 494 8.15 26.02 -15.24
C ARG A 494 8.11 25.27 -13.91
N LEU A 495 9.19 25.36 -13.15
CA LEU A 495 9.21 24.87 -11.78
C LEU A 495 8.17 25.65 -10.97
N GLY A 496 7.35 24.93 -10.20
CA GLY A 496 6.21 25.51 -9.48
C GLY A 496 4.88 25.49 -10.23
N ASP A 497 4.86 25.19 -11.53
CA ASP A 497 3.59 25.03 -12.24
C ASP A 497 2.79 23.84 -11.68
N TYR A 498 1.47 23.97 -11.67
CA TYR A 498 0.54 22.94 -11.25
C TYR A 498 0.13 22.04 -12.42
N VAL A 499 -0.05 20.76 -12.12
CA VAL A 499 -0.48 19.74 -13.06
C VAL A 499 -1.74 19.09 -12.53
N LEU A 500 -2.86 19.35 -13.20
CA LEU A 500 -4.13 18.70 -12.92
C LEU A 500 -4.27 17.46 -13.80
N ALA A 501 -4.29 16.27 -13.21
CA ALA A 501 -4.40 15.04 -13.98
C ALA A 501 -5.85 14.85 -14.47
N HIS A 502 -6.03 14.67 -15.78
CA HIS A 502 -7.32 14.26 -16.39
C HIS A 502 -7.33 12.81 -16.89
N GLY A 503 -6.18 12.13 -16.78
CA GLY A 503 -5.98 10.77 -17.25
C GLY A 503 -4.59 10.28 -16.82
N TYR A 504 -4.40 8.97 -16.84
CA TYR A 504 -3.23 8.32 -16.25
C TYR A 504 -2.60 7.32 -17.22
N VAL A 505 -1.27 7.32 -17.32
CA VAL A 505 -0.49 6.20 -17.87
C VAL A 505 0.01 5.38 -16.72
N ARG A 506 -0.34 4.09 -16.72
CA ARG A 506 -0.02 3.14 -15.66
C ARG A 506 1.20 2.32 -16.06
N GLU A 507 2.39 2.84 -15.75
CA GLU A 507 3.66 2.10 -15.75
C GLU A 507 4.09 1.79 -14.31
N ASP A 508 3.11 1.75 -13.39
CA ASP A 508 3.29 1.55 -11.96
C ASP A 508 3.26 0.07 -11.56
N HIS A 509 2.73 -0.79 -12.44
CA HIS A 509 2.69 -2.26 -12.42
C HIS A 509 2.00 -2.94 -11.23
N VAL A 510 1.86 -2.23 -10.11
CA VAL A 510 1.47 -2.78 -8.81
C VAL A 510 -0.01 -3.20 -8.75
N LEU A 511 -0.84 -2.74 -9.68
CA LEU A 511 -2.27 -3.04 -9.75
C LEU A 511 -2.68 -3.78 -11.04
N ASP A 512 -1.73 -4.23 -11.86
CA ASP A 512 -2.05 -4.79 -13.19
C ASP A 512 -2.90 -6.07 -13.12
N ALA A 513 -2.71 -6.87 -12.07
CA ALA A 513 -3.48 -8.09 -11.83
C ALA A 513 -4.90 -7.80 -11.29
N ASP A 514 -5.06 -6.77 -10.46
CA ASP A 514 -6.34 -6.40 -9.87
C ASP A 514 -7.18 -5.53 -10.82
N LEU A 515 -6.53 -4.76 -11.67
CA LEU A 515 -7.14 -3.82 -12.59
C LEU A 515 -6.33 -3.78 -13.90
N PRO A 516 -6.75 -4.50 -14.95
CA PRO A 516 -6.00 -4.55 -16.21
C PRO A 516 -5.74 -3.17 -16.82
N LEU A 517 -4.62 -3.02 -17.53
CA LEU A 517 -4.18 -1.73 -18.11
C LEU A 517 -5.14 -1.12 -19.14
N TRP A 518 -5.99 -1.93 -19.77
CA TRP A 518 -7.00 -1.45 -20.73
C TRP A 518 -8.21 -0.79 -20.06
N VAL A 519 -8.38 -0.95 -18.74
CA VAL A 519 -9.48 -0.33 -18.00
C VAL A 519 -9.20 1.16 -17.85
N PRO A 520 -10.07 2.04 -18.39
CA PRO A 520 -9.85 3.47 -18.30
C PRO A 520 -10.12 3.97 -16.87
N ILE A 521 -9.20 4.77 -16.33
CA ILE A 521 -9.39 5.48 -15.06
C ILE A 521 -9.86 6.90 -15.37
N PRO A 522 -11.17 7.20 -15.27
CA PRO A 522 -11.70 8.49 -15.69
C PRO A 522 -11.34 9.60 -14.70
N ALA A 523 -11.30 10.84 -15.16
CA ALA A 523 -11.33 11.99 -14.27
C ALA A 523 -12.73 12.22 -13.72
N LEU A 524 -12.84 12.54 -12.43
CA LEU A 524 -14.12 12.82 -11.79
C LEU A 524 -14.39 14.33 -11.83
N ALA A 525 -15.36 14.74 -12.63
CA ALA A 525 -15.67 16.15 -12.88
C ALA A 525 -15.81 16.98 -11.60
N GLU A 526 -16.44 16.42 -10.57
CA GLU A 526 -16.68 17.09 -9.29
C GLU A 526 -15.38 17.38 -8.53
N VAL A 527 -14.42 16.45 -8.58
CA VAL A 527 -13.10 16.62 -7.97
C VAL A 527 -12.22 17.54 -8.82
N GLN A 528 -12.27 17.42 -10.15
CA GLN A 528 -11.52 18.28 -11.08
C GLN A 528 -11.89 19.75 -10.92
N LEU A 529 -13.20 20.05 -10.87
CA LEU A 529 -13.71 21.41 -10.69
C LEU A 529 -13.33 21.97 -9.32
N ALA A 530 -13.34 21.15 -8.27
CA ALA A 530 -12.92 21.59 -6.93
C ALA A 530 -11.43 21.93 -6.88
N LEU A 531 -10.57 21.14 -7.55
CA LEU A 531 -9.13 21.41 -7.64
C LEU A 531 -8.85 22.66 -8.46
N GLU A 532 -9.46 22.81 -9.63
CA GLU A 532 -9.31 24.02 -10.47
C GLU A 532 -9.76 25.28 -9.72
N ARG A 533 -10.89 25.23 -9.03
CA ARG A 533 -11.36 26.34 -8.17
C ARG A 533 -10.42 26.60 -7.01
N GLY A 534 -9.90 25.56 -6.37
CA GLY A 534 -8.89 25.69 -5.32
C GLY A 534 -7.66 26.45 -5.81
N VAL A 535 -7.15 26.13 -7.01
CA VAL A 535 -6.03 26.87 -7.63
C VAL A 535 -6.44 28.33 -7.87
N ALA A 536 -7.61 28.58 -8.47
CA ALA A 536 -8.07 29.93 -8.77
C ALA A 536 -8.20 30.81 -7.52
N GLU A 537 -8.84 30.29 -6.45
CA GLU A 537 -9.07 31.04 -5.22
C GLU A 537 -7.78 31.34 -4.45
N VAL A 538 -6.86 30.38 -4.37
CA VAL A 538 -5.59 30.57 -3.63
C VAL A 538 -4.61 31.44 -4.41
N THR A 539 -4.50 31.24 -5.73
CA THR A 539 -3.58 32.04 -6.57
C THR A 539 -4.15 33.40 -6.95
N ARG A 540 -5.47 33.58 -6.79
CA ARG A 540 -6.24 34.75 -7.27
C ARG A 540 -6.09 34.98 -8.77
N LEU A 541 -5.93 33.90 -9.54
CA LEU A 541 -5.81 33.91 -10.99
C LEU A 541 -7.06 33.32 -11.62
N GLU A 542 -7.50 33.92 -12.73
CA GLU A 542 -8.67 33.49 -13.47
C GLU A 542 -8.39 33.40 -14.98
N GLY A 543 -9.25 32.66 -15.69
CA GLY A 543 -9.25 32.60 -17.15
C GLY A 543 -7.90 32.19 -17.75
N VAL A 544 -7.32 33.06 -18.57
CA VAL A 544 -6.05 32.78 -19.28
C VAL A 544 -4.86 32.75 -18.33
N GLU A 545 -4.87 33.57 -17.27
CA GLU A 545 -3.77 33.62 -16.31
C GLU A 545 -3.69 32.34 -15.47
N LEU A 546 -4.84 31.73 -15.14
CA LEU A 546 -4.90 30.43 -14.48
C LEU A 546 -4.23 29.33 -15.33
N LYS A 547 -4.48 29.35 -16.65
CA LYS A 547 -3.84 28.42 -17.60
C LYS A 547 -2.33 28.61 -17.73
N ARG A 548 -1.79 29.75 -17.30
CA ARG A 548 -0.34 30.01 -17.30
C ARG A 548 0.37 29.25 -16.18
N VAL A 549 -0.32 29.02 -15.05
CA VAL A 549 0.26 28.37 -13.87
C VAL A 549 -0.21 26.93 -13.69
N MET A 550 -1.38 26.57 -14.25
CA MET A 550 -1.92 25.22 -14.16
C MET A 550 -2.12 24.62 -15.54
N ARG A 551 -1.65 23.39 -15.71
CA ARG A 551 -1.82 22.61 -16.93
C ARG A 551 -2.59 21.32 -16.66
N THR A 552 -3.71 21.17 -17.35
CA THR A 552 -4.49 19.92 -17.32
C THR A 552 -3.96 18.95 -18.38
N GLY A 553 -3.74 17.70 -18.02
CA GLY A 553 -3.18 16.71 -18.96
C GLY A 553 -2.96 15.33 -18.36
N THR A 554 -2.38 14.42 -19.15
CA THR A 554 -2.14 13.02 -18.74
C THR A 554 -0.93 12.96 -17.82
N VAL A 555 -1.03 12.27 -16.69
CA VAL A 555 0.10 12.00 -15.79
C VAL A 555 0.54 10.56 -15.97
N ALA A 556 1.84 10.33 -16.14
CA ALA A 556 2.39 8.99 -16.12
C ALA A 556 2.94 8.67 -14.72
N SER A 557 2.60 7.52 -14.18
CA SER A 557 3.22 7.02 -12.93
C SER A 557 4.06 5.80 -13.24
N VAL A 558 5.32 5.81 -12.76
CA VAL A 558 6.30 4.74 -12.96
C VAL A 558 6.73 4.12 -11.63
N ASP A 559 7.20 2.88 -11.66
CA ASP A 559 7.80 2.20 -10.50
C ASP A 559 9.33 2.37 -10.41
N ASN A 560 9.98 2.80 -11.50
CA ASN A 560 11.41 3.02 -11.57
C ASN A 560 11.77 4.50 -11.47
N ARG A 561 12.27 4.91 -10.29
CA ARG A 561 12.73 6.28 -10.03
C ARG A 561 13.86 6.74 -10.94
N ASN A 562 14.77 5.84 -11.31
CA ASN A 562 15.93 6.12 -12.16
C ASN A 562 15.64 5.74 -13.61
N TRP A 563 14.45 6.08 -14.12
CA TRP A 563 14.04 5.79 -15.49
C TRP A 563 14.96 6.46 -16.51
N GLU A 564 15.61 7.57 -16.14
CA GLU A 564 16.55 8.34 -16.96
C GLU A 564 17.85 7.58 -17.26
N LEU A 565 18.24 6.61 -16.42
CA LEU A 565 19.50 5.88 -16.57
C LEU A 565 19.43 4.74 -17.59
N ARG A 566 18.23 4.37 -18.04
CA ARG A 566 18.02 3.31 -19.04
C ARG A 566 17.94 3.92 -20.43
N ASP A 567 17.90 3.04 -21.45
CA ASP A 567 17.51 3.47 -22.79
C ASP A 567 16.08 4.01 -22.73
N HIS A 568 15.97 5.34 -22.72
CA HIS A 568 14.73 6.06 -22.53
C HIS A 568 13.98 6.30 -23.84
N ARG A 569 14.49 5.80 -24.99
CA ARG A 569 13.83 6.00 -26.30
C ARG A 569 12.41 5.46 -26.30
N GLU A 570 12.22 4.23 -25.85
CA GLU A 570 10.90 3.61 -25.75
C GLU A 570 10.02 4.28 -24.67
N PRO A 571 10.46 4.47 -23.41
CA PRO A 571 9.68 5.22 -22.43
C PRO A 571 9.26 6.61 -22.90
N VAL A 572 10.16 7.39 -23.49
CA VAL A 572 9.85 8.73 -24.03
C VAL A 572 8.88 8.65 -25.21
N GLN A 573 8.99 7.63 -26.05
CA GLN A 573 8.01 7.37 -27.11
C GLN A 573 6.61 7.11 -26.52
N ARG A 574 6.49 6.27 -25.48
CA ARG A 574 5.21 6.00 -24.80
C ARG A 574 4.64 7.24 -24.11
N LEU A 575 5.48 8.01 -23.43
CA LEU A 575 5.11 9.31 -22.83
C LEU A 575 4.64 10.30 -23.90
N SER A 576 5.28 10.31 -25.07
CA SER A 576 4.86 11.13 -26.20
C SER A 576 3.51 10.68 -26.76
N GLN A 577 3.32 9.37 -27.00
CA GLN A 577 2.08 8.79 -27.54
C GLN A 577 0.87 9.04 -26.64
N SER A 578 1.04 8.89 -25.33
CA SER A 578 0.01 9.16 -24.31
C SER A 578 -0.25 10.65 -24.05
N ARG A 579 0.53 11.53 -24.69
CA ARG A 579 0.52 12.98 -24.45
C ARG A 579 0.78 13.32 -22.98
N ALA A 580 1.55 12.50 -22.27
CA ALA A 580 1.93 12.74 -20.88
C ALA A 580 2.51 14.15 -20.69
N ILE A 581 2.11 14.80 -19.60
CA ILE A 581 2.49 16.17 -19.27
C ILE A 581 3.35 16.25 -18.02
N ALA A 582 3.25 15.24 -17.18
CA ALA A 582 4.06 15.06 -16.00
C ALA A 582 4.33 13.57 -15.77
N LEU A 583 5.36 13.31 -14.99
CA LEU A 583 5.77 11.99 -14.53
C LEU A 583 5.90 12.02 -13.01
N ASP A 584 5.30 11.03 -12.34
CA ASP A 584 5.43 10.80 -10.90
C ASP A 584 5.51 9.29 -10.61
N MET A 585 5.30 8.90 -9.34
CA MET A 585 5.40 7.50 -8.93
C MET A 585 4.18 7.01 -8.11
N GLU A 586 3.12 7.81 -7.94
CA GLU A 586 2.00 7.44 -7.06
C GLU A 586 0.62 7.70 -7.68
N SER A 587 0.47 8.74 -8.52
CA SER A 587 -0.83 9.29 -8.92
C SER A 587 -1.75 8.28 -9.58
N ALA A 588 -1.25 7.47 -10.51
CA ALA A 588 -2.04 6.46 -11.18
C ALA A 588 -2.49 5.35 -10.22
N THR A 589 -1.64 4.94 -9.27
CA THR A 589 -1.99 3.96 -8.24
C THR A 589 -3.09 4.48 -7.32
N ILE A 590 -2.97 5.73 -6.82
CA ILE A 590 -3.97 6.36 -5.95
C ILE A 590 -5.32 6.51 -6.68
N ALA A 591 -5.31 6.92 -7.95
CA ALA A 591 -6.51 7.05 -8.76
C ALA A 591 -7.14 5.67 -9.08
N ALA A 592 -6.31 4.68 -9.44
CA ALA A 592 -6.76 3.32 -9.74
C ALA A 592 -7.39 2.64 -8.52
N ASN A 593 -6.80 2.77 -7.33
CA ASN A 593 -7.43 2.28 -6.10
C ASN A 593 -8.69 3.09 -5.75
N GLY A 594 -8.76 4.38 -6.05
CA GLY A 594 -9.97 5.17 -5.82
C GLY A 594 -11.11 4.67 -6.70
N PHE A 595 -10.80 4.34 -7.95
CA PHE A 595 -11.70 3.69 -8.88
C PHE A 595 -12.15 2.31 -8.36
N ARG A 596 -11.22 1.43 -7.97
CA ARG A 596 -11.53 0.10 -7.41
C ARG A 596 -12.39 0.19 -6.16
N PHE A 597 -12.09 1.10 -5.23
CA PHE A 597 -12.78 1.17 -3.93
C PHE A 597 -13.96 2.14 -3.89
N ARG A 598 -14.37 2.71 -5.04
CA ARG A 598 -15.47 3.69 -5.13
C ARG A 598 -15.25 4.93 -4.26
N VAL A 599 -14.00 5.35 -4.12
CA VAL A 599 -13.62 6.58 -3.42
C VAL A 599 -13.36 7.65 -4.48
N PRO A 600 -14.12 8.77 -4.51
CA PRO A 600 -13.81 9.89 -5.36
C PRO A 600 -12.36 10.36 -5.23
N TYR A 601 -11.65 10.44 -6.35
CA TYR A 601 -10.22 10.73 -6.39
C TYR A 601 -9.87 11.92 -7.30
N GLY A 602 -8.72 12.54 -7.02
CA GLY A 602 -8.11 13.55 -7.87
C GLY A 602 -6.60 13.64 -7.67
N THR A 603 -5.94 14.35 -8.57
CA THR A 603 -4.49 14.53 -8.55
C THR A 603 -4.16 15.95 -8.97
N LEU A 604 -3.46 16.67 -8.09
CA LEU A 604 -2.86 17.96 -8.39
C LEU A 604 -1.39 17.89 -7.96
N LEU A 605 -0.49 18.04 -8.93
CA LEU A 605 0.95 17.94 -8.70
C LEU A 605 1.61 19.28 -8.93
N CYS A 606 2.76 19.49 -8.30
CA CYS A 606 3.61 20.66 -8.51
C CYS A 606 4.89 20.22 -9.22
N VAL A 607 5.28 20.91 -10.30
CA VAL A 607 6.48 20.59 -11.07
C VAL A 607 7.72 20.93 -10.24
N SER A 608 8.48 19.92 -9.83
CA SER A 608 9.71 20.08 -9.03
C SER A 608 10.98 20.12 -9.84
N ASP A 609 10.95 19.56 -11.05
CA ASP A 609 12.09 19.37 -11.93
C ASP A 609 11.64 19.06 -13.36
N LYS A 610 12.57 19.16 -14.32
CA LYS A 610 12.32 18.92 -15.74
C LYS A 610 13.43 18.06 -16.34
N PRO A 611 13.37 16.73 -16.17
CA PRO A 611 14.46 15.82 -16.52
C PRO A 611 14.81 15.83 -18.01
N LEU A 612 13.81 15.95 -18.89
CA LEU A 612 14.02 16.03 -20.35
C LEU A 612 14.66 17.34 -20.84
N HIS A 613 14.78 18.34 -19.95
CA HIS A 613 15.21 19.71 -20.28
C HIS A 613 16.49 20.12 -19.53
N GLY A 614 17.16 19.18 -18.86
CA GLY A 614 18.41 19.44 -18.13
C GLY A 614 18.22 20.14 -16.78
N GLU A 615 16.98 20.38 -16.33
CA GLU A 615 16.67 20.99 -15.03
C GLU A 615 16.39 19.89 -13.99
N LEU A 616 17.37 19.01 -13.75
CA LEU A 616 17.27 17.93 -12.78
C LEU A 616 17.34 18.48 -11.34
N LYS A 617 16.55 17.90 -10.44
CA LYS A 617 16.58 18.24 -9.02
C LYS A 617 17.90 17.78 -8.39
N LEU A 618 18.83 18.71 -8.16
CA LEU A 618 20.04 18.46 -7.38
C LEU A 618 19.83 18.83 -5.91
N PRO A 619 20.43 18.11 -4.94
CA PRO A 619 20.35 18.45 -3.52
C PRO A 619 20.79 19.90 -3.26
N GLY A 620 20.00 20.66 -2.50
CA GLY A 620 20.32 22.05 -2.10
C GLY A 620 19.82 23.15 -3.05
N MET A 621 19.14 22.81 -4.15
CA MET A 621 18.55 23.79 -5.05
C MET A 621 17.17 24.26 -4.54
N ALA A 622 17.18 25.43 -3.90
CA ALA A 622 16.06 26.35 -3.64
C ALA A 622 15.06 25.99 -2.51
N ASP A 623 15.50 25.97 -1.25
CA ASP A 623 14.62 25.77 -0.09
C ASP A 623 13.53 26.86 0.03
N THR A 624 13.82 28.14 -0.20
CA THR A 624 12.82 29.22 0.06
C THR A 624 11.75 29.31 -1.03
N PHE A 625 12.14 29.26 -2.31
CA PHE A 625 11.17 29.29 -3.42
C PHE A 625 10.29 28.03 -3.40
N TYR A 626 10.90 26.87 -3.19
CA TYR A 626 10.16 25.60 -3.11
C TYR A 626 9.24 25.57 -1.89
N ARG A 627 9.66 26.07 -0.72
CA ARG A 627 8.76 26.17 0.47
C ARG A 627 7.54 27.05 0.22
N GLY A 628 7.71 28.22 -0.39
CA GLY A 628 6.57 29.08 -0.73
C GLY A 628 5.58 28.41 -1.69
N GLN A 629 6.09 27.66 -2.67
CA GLN A 629 5.25 26.89 -3.60
C GLN A 629 4.57 25.69 -2.93
N VAL A 630 5.25 25.00 -2.00
CA VAL A 630 4.68 23.90 -1.23
C VAL A 630 3.56 24.38 -0.31
N ASP A 631 3.75 25.49 0.40
CA ASP A 631 2.69 26.09 1.23
C ASP A 631 1.48 26.44 0.37
N GLN A 632 1.67 27.18 -0.73
CA GLN A 632 0.58 27.51 -1.65
C GLN A 632 -0.14 26.26 -2.18
N HIS A 633 0.61 25.22 -2.55
CA HIS A 633 0.03 23.97 -3.05
C HIS A 633 -0.76 23.22 -1.96
N LEU A 634 -0.28 23.22 -0.71
CA LEU A 634 -1.02 22.69 0.43
C LEU A 634 -2.32 23.46 0.66
N GLN A 635 -2.28 24.80 0.63
CA GLN A 635 -3.49 25.62 0.76
C GLN A 635 -4.51 25.30 -0.33
N ILE A 636 -4.06 25.06 -1.58
CA ILE A 636 -4.94 24.61 -2.67
C ILE A 636 -5.59 23.27 -2.35
N GLY A 637 -4.81 22.30 -1.87
CA GLY A 637 -5.32 20.97 -1.49
C GLY A 637 -6.37 21.04 -0.38
N VAL A 638 -6.07 21.80 0.69
CA VAL A 638 -7.00 22.04 1.80
C VAL A 638 -8.27 22.72 1.29
N LYS A 639 -8.14 23.80 0.51
CA LYS A 639 -9.28 24.53 -0.04
C LYS A 639 -10.16 23.67 -0.94
N ALA A 640 -9.56 22.82 -1.77
CA ALA A 640 -10.30 21.87 -2.60
C ALA A 640 -11.12 20.89 -1.76
N MET A 641 -10.57 20.39 -0.64
CA MET A 641 -11.32 19.53 0.29
C MET A 641 -12.50 20.26 0.93
N GLU A 642 -12.33 21.52 1.30
CA GLU A 642 -13.43 22.35 1.83
C GLU A 642 -14.53 22.60 0.79
N ILE A 643 -14.15 22.83 -0.47
CA ILE A 643 -15.09 22.97 -1.59
C ILE A 643 -15.87 21.67 -1.78
N LEU A 644 -15.19 20.51 -1.78
CA LEU A 644 -15.84 19.19 -1.90
C LEU A 644 -16.82 18.95 -0.75
N ARG A 645 -16.41 19.27 0.48
CA ARG A 645 -17.26 19.21 1.68
C ARG A 645 -18.51 20.08 1.54
N THR A 646 -18.33 21.34 1.16
CA THR A 646 -19.41 22.33 1.08
C THR A 646 -20.40 22.02 -0.05
N ASN A 647 -19.93 21.41 -1.14
CA ASN A 647 -20.80 21.02 -2.26
C ASN A 647 -21.80 19.91 -1.90
N GLY A 648 -21.54 19.15 -0.83
CA GLY A 648 -22.41 18.08 -0.33
C GLY A 648 -22.16 16.72 -1.00
N LEU A 649 -22.49 15.65 -0.26
CA LEU A 649 -22.20 14.27 -0.65
C LEU A 649 -22.95 13.82 -1.91
N ASP A 650 -24.19 14.28 -2.10
CA ASP A 650 -25.00 13.93 -3.28
C ASP A 650 -24.37 14.40 -4.60
N LYS A 651 -23.60 15.49 -4.56
CA LYS A 651 -22.83 15.95 -5.73
C LYS A 651 -21.52 15.20 -5.84
N LEU A 652 -20.81 14.99 -4.73
CA LEU A 652 -19.51 14.34 -4.71
C LEU A 652 -19.57 12.87 -5.20
N HIS A 653 -20.50 12.09 -4.65
CA HIS A 653 -20.66 10.68 -4.97
C HIS A 653 -21.54 10.51 -6.20
N SER A 654 -20.90 10.55 -7.36
CA SER A 654 -21.55 10.30 -8.65
C SER A 654 -21.58 8.81 -9.01
N ARG A 655 -22.28 8.47 -10.09
CA ARG A 655 -22.43 7.08 -10.57
C ARG A 655 -21.22 6.56 -11.36
N LYS A 656 -20.19 7.39 -11.58
CA LYS A 656 -19.05 7.08 -12.45
C LYS A 656 -18.21 5.89 -11.95
N LEU A 657 -18.27 5.58 -10.66
CA LEU A 657 -17.49 4.49 -10.05
C LEU A 657 -18.30 3.21 -9.82
N ARG A 658 -19.59 3.22 -10.17
CA ARG A 658 -20.46 2.05 -9.99
C ARG A 658 -20.14 0.98 -11.04
N SER A 659 -20.13 -0.27 -10.58
CA SER A 659 -20.08 -1.48 -11.39
C SER A 659 -21.48 -2.06 -11.63
N PHE A 660 -21.55 -3.13 -12.43
CA PHE A 660 -22.81 -3.85 -12.66
C PHE A 660 -23.30 -4.61 -11.43
N ALA A 661 -22.38 -5.23 -10.69
CA ALA A 661 -22.64 -5.93 -9.44
C ALA A 661 -22.33 -5.01 -8.25
N GLU A 662 -22.83 -3.77 -8.29
CA GLU A 662 -22.58 -2.81 -7.23
C GLU A 662 -23.25 -3.24 -5.92
N VAL A 663 -22.49 -3.18 -4.83
CA VAL A 663 -22.99 -3.44 -3.48
C VAL A 663 -23.81 -2.25 -2.97
N ALA A 664 -24.68 -2.50 -2.00
CA ALA A 664 -25.59 -1.45 -1.53
C ALA A 664 -24.91 -0.44 -0.62
N PHE A 665 -24.00 -0.89 0.24
CA PHE A 665 -23.28 -0.01 1.15
C PHE A 665 -22.32 0.88 0.35
N GLN A 666 -22.28 2.18 0.69
CA GLN A 666 -21.37 3.15 0.10
C GLN A 666 -19.93 2.67 0.12
#